data_AF-A0A4Z0NHR2-F1
#
_entry.id   AF-A0A4Z0NHR2-F1
#
_cell.length_a   1.000
_cell.length_b   1.000
_cell.length_c   1.000
_cell.angle_alpha   90.00
_cell.angle_beta   90.00
_cell.angle_gamma   90.00
#
_symmetry.space_group_name_H-M   'P 1'
#
loop_
_entity.id
_entity.type
_entity.pdbx_description
1 polymer ?
#
loop_
_entity_poly.entity_id
_entity_poly.type
_entity_poly.pdbx_seq_one_letter_code
_entity_poly.pdbx_strand_id
1 'polypeptide(L)'
;MNVAVRPDERGVEALPAGPGAAVRDRIARMRAALAGAALLFGAGTAFLVSADLLGPVNPALALCATVLVLAALVAPAWRLPGSGVVWGARLAPVLPLVLTPLAGDAGQAARLFGTVAALAVLAHLPDAARRPRFAAAAGMVAFGSLIYLAGKVSVPAWHALDAAAGWISAGAGWLADRPVHLGPVAAGLWPLLLGLWLGLRAVRARPRAALLHVAAIAAATLLCAACQMPLERGLAWLAQAALNPPPQHLGDTDQPERLAPGALIGLVNLALLAVVAVSAAVTGLSAPSRSPPARAARIGRAAAGAGLLAAGVALLLVTPAPDFRPGRTVAFYDADLDLSRPVPGRYGLIQAGMYGGLWDLLGLAGYRRERVTEAQIRSGEVLEGIDALVVIMPRTAFAPAAHEAVWRFVERGGGLLVLGDHTDIWGVMQPINRLLAPVGVRIAYDSAYPLRRHWQYALDIRPHAVTRGVGDQVEIQIGTGASLDLSGGGAVPFLVGRYAFGDQGNLTNTGYGAGLGDYHYQVGERLGDVPVAAAARHGLGRVVVFGDTSSFQVLGVPMAADFVERVLRWLAQPSGGGEEAAWRPILGLGLALAGLAALWAAGPAMPLPVAAGAALAGWLGALLWPVPASAPLGPASGLAVVDLTASPRFPAQLFEAGSYGGLYTAVFRAGYLPVASRRNQDRLVPQAGLIAFVAPTAILDDARLGAVEALLKRGGTVLVADGRSDPQAANRVLSLCGLALRGPALGPARGAWGDRSVEMVDAWPVVALPGRTMRTDLSWNGHALVAETRVGEGRCIALGDARFLADDKFEGESQFNATNVAFVDALLRDELR
;
A
#
# COMPACT_ATOMS: atom_id res chain seq x y z
N MET A 1 -80.68 -2.47 -47.97
CA MET A 1 -79.71 -3.58 -47.85
C MET A 1 -78.33 -3.02 -48.15
N ASN A 2 -77.48 -2.92 -47.12
CA ASN A 2 -76.15 -2.31 -47.18
C ASN A 2 -75.13 -3.24 -47.85
N VAL A 3 -74.49 -2.77 -48.91
CA VAL A 3 -73.33 -3.41 -49.54
C VAL A 3 -72.08 -2.67 -49.05
N ALA A 4 -71.29 -3.32 -48.21
CA ALA A 4 -70.04 -2.79 -47.67
C ALA A 4 -68.91 -2.94 -48.70
N VAL A 5 -68.40 -1.81 -49.18
CA VAL A 5 -67.23 -1.72 -50.06
C VAL A 5 -65.97 -1.70 -49.18
N ARG A 6 -65.07 -2.66 -49.36
CA ARG A 6 -63.70 -2.64 -48.81
C ARG A 6 -62.83 -1.70 -49.67
N PRO A 7 -62.05 -0.78 -49.08
CA PRO A 7 -61.03 -0.06 -49.84
C PRO A 7 -59.83 -0.98 -50.13
N ASP A 8 -59.42 -1.00 -51.40
CA ASP A 8 -58.28 -1.74 -51.93
C ASP A 8 -56.98 -1.03 -51.50
N GLU A 9 -56.30 -1.54 -50.47
CA GLU A 9 -54.98 -1.09 -50.00
C GLU A 9 -53.86 -1.62 -50.93
N ARG A 10 -53.87 -1.21 -52.21
CA ARG A 10 -52.75 -1.45 -53.12
C ARG A 10 -51.91 -0.20 -53.31
N GLY A 11 -50.68 -0.27 -52.80
CA GLY A 11 -49.51 0.28 -53.49
C GLY A 11 -49.26 1.79 -53.34
N VAL A 12 -49.04 2.27 -52.12
CA VAL A 12 -48.14 3.42 -51.94
C VAL A 12 -46.73 2.86 -51.77
N GLU A 13 -46.00 2.71 -52.86
CA GLU A 13 -44.54 2.54 -52.80
C GLU A 13 -43.97 3.73 -52.03
N ALA A 14 -43.47 3.45 -50.82
CA ALA A 14 -42.81 4.46 -50.02
C ALA A 14 -41.65 5.03 -50.83
N LEU A 15 -41.77 6.29 -51.24
CA LEU A 15 -40.72 7.07 -51.91
C LEU A 15 -39.37 6.77 -51.23
N PRO A 16 -38.31 6.40 -51.99
CA PRO A 16 -37.02 6.07 -51.41
C PRO A 16 -36.58 7.25 -50.54
N ALA A 17 -36.35 6.97 -49.26
CA ALA A 17 -35.99 7.99 -48.28
C ALA A 17 -34.83 8.81 -48.86
N GLY A 18 -35.08 10.10 -49.12
CA GLY A 18 -34.13 10.95 -49.82
C GLY A 18 -32.74 10.91 -49.16
N PRO A 19 -31.65 11.23 -49.89
CA PRO A 19 -30.27 11.10 -49.41
C PRO A 19 -30.00 11.70 -48.02
N GLY A 20 -30.79 12.69 -47.58
CA GLY A 20 -30.75 13.24 -46.22
C GLY A 20 -31.18 12.28 -45.09
N ALA A 21 -31.94 11.22 -45.33
CA ALA A 21 -32.31 10.23 -44.31
C ALA A 21 -31.15 9.29 -43.98
N ALA A 22 -30.42 8.81 -45.00
CA ALA A 22 -29.23 7.98 -44.83
C ALA A 22 -28.10 8.75 -44.12
N VAL A 23 -27.91 10.03 -44.44
CA VAL A 23 -26.95 10.90 -43.76
C VAL A 23 -27.35 11.12 -42.29
N ARG A 24 -28.63 11.41 -42.00
CA ARG A 24 -29.12 11.57 -40.62
C ARG A 24 -28.93 10.30 -39.79
N ASP A 25 -29.21 9.13 -40.36
CA ASP A 25 -29.01 7.83 -39.69
C ASP A 25 -27.52 7.53 -39.45
N ARG A 26 -26.64 7.85 -40.42
CA ARG A 26 -25.18 7.75 -40.26
C ARG A 26 -24.68 8.68 -39.15
N ILE A 27 -25.11 9.94 -39.12
CA ILE A 27 -24.76 10.90 -38.06
C ILE A 27 -25.27 10.42 -36.70
N ALA A 28 -26.49 9.90 -36.62
CA ALA A 28 -27.06 9.37 -35.38
C ALA A 28 -26.26 8.16 -34.86
N ARG A 29 -25.88 7.23 -35.74
CA ARG A 29 -25.00 6.10 -35.38
C ARG A 29 -23.63 6.55 -34.92
N MET A 30 -23.04 7.54 -35.59
CA MET A 30 -21.73 8.10 -35.21
C MET A 30 -21.79 8.75 -33.82
N ARG A 31 -22.80 9.59 -33.56
CA ARG A 31 -23.02 10.20 -32.24
C ARG A 31 -23.25 9.14 -31.15
N ALA A 32 -24.01 8.10 -31.46
CA ALA A 32 -24.24 6.98 -30.57
C ALA A 32 -22.95 6.20 -30.24
N ALA A 33 -22.09 5.98 -31.25
CA ALA A 33 -20.80 5.31 -31.09
C ALA A 33 -19.83 6.14 -30.24
N LEU A 34 -19.74 7.45 -30.51
CA LEU A 34 -18.92 8.40 -29.74
C LEU A 34 -19.37 8.51 -28.28
N ALA A 35 -20.69 8.59 -28.03
CA ALA A 35 -21.22 8.59 -26.67
C ALA A 35 -20.91 7.28 -25.93
N GLY A 36 -20.96 6.14 -26.63
CA GLY A 36 -20.55 4.85 -26.07
C GLY A 36 -19.05 4.80 -25.78
N ALA A 37 -18.21 5.36 -26.66
CA ALA A 37 -16.77 5.46 -26.47
C ALA A 37 -16.42 6.29 -25.23
N ALA A 38 -17.03 7.48 -25.10
CA ALA A 38 -16.84 8.36 -23.95
C ALA A 38 -17.25 7.68 -22.64
N LEU A 39 -18.32 6.89 -22.64
CA LEU A 39 -18.73 6.10 -21.47
C LEU A 39 -17.74 5.00 -21.12
N LEU A 40 -17.24 4.25 -22.11
CA LEU A 40 -16.25 3.20 -21.89
C LEU A 40 -14.93 3.79 -21.37
N PHE A 41 -14.46 4.90 -21.97
CA PHE A 41 -13.30 5.64 -21.48
C PHE A 41 -13.53 6.09 -20.05
N GLY A 42 -14.66 6.72 -19.75
CA GLY A 42 -14.98 7.19 -18.42
C GLY A 42 -15.01 6.08 -17.36
N ALA A 43 -15.66 4.96 -17.68
CA ALA A 43 -15.73 3.80 -16.79
C ALA A 43 -14.36 3.13 -16.59
N GLY A 44 -13.56 3.03 -17.65
CA GLY A 44 -12.18 2.54 -17.56
C GLY A 44 -11.31 3.45 -16.70
N THR A 45 -11.43 4.78 -16.84
CA THR A 45 -10.69 5.73 -16.01
C THR A 45 -11.09 5.60 -14.55
N ALA A 46 -12.39 5.48 -14.25
CA ALA A 46 -12.88 5.24 -12.90
C ALA A 46 -12.34 3.92 -12.30
N PHE A 47 -12.22 2.87 -13.13
CA PHE A 47 -11.54 1.63 -12.74
C PHE A 47 -10.06 1.85 -12.44
N LEU A 48 -9.30 2.49 -13.33
CA LEU A 48 -7.88 2.76 -13.14
C LEU A 48 -7.62 3.61 -11.89
N VAL A 49 -8.46 4.61 -11.62
CA VAL A 49 -8.39 5.41 -10.38
C VAL A 49 -8.72 4.56 -9.15
N SER A 50 -9.79 3.77 -9.20
CA SER A 50 -10.20 2.91 -8.07
C SER A 50 -9.16 1.85 -7.72
N ALA A 51 -8.54 1.26 -8.75
CA ALA A 51 -7.43 0.31 -8.67
C ALA A 51 -6.07 0.98 -8.47
N ASP A 52 -6.02 2.31 -8.36
CA ASP A 52 -4.78 3.07 -8.14
C ASP A 52 -3.69 2.68 -9.15
N LEU A 53 -4.06 2.72 -10.44
CA LEU A 53 -3.27 2.31 -11.61
C LEU A 53 -2.74 3.48 -12.43
N LEU A 54 -3.10 4.72 -12.07
CA LEU A 54 -2.69 5.93 -12.80
C LEU A 54 -1.34 6.51 -12.35
N GLY A 55 -0.60 5.79 -11.52
CA GLY A 55 0.70 6.25 -11.08
C GLY A 55 0.63 7.24 -9.93
N PRO A 56 1.79 7.83 -9.59
CA PRO A 56 1.89 8.97 -8.68
C PRO A 56 1.08 10.22 -9.10
N VAL A 57 0.36 10.21 -10.21
CA VAL A 57 -0.47 11.35 -10.65
C VAL A 57 -1.42 11.72 -9.52
N ASN A 58 -1.34 13.00 -9.10
CA ASN A 58 -1.97 13.53 -7.89
C ASN A 58 -3.39 12.97 -7.71
N PRO A 59 -3.77 12.43 -6.53
CA PRO A 59 -5.15 11.99 -6.28
C PRO A 59 -6.19 13.08 -6.57
N ALA A 60 -5.80 14.36 -6.49
CA ALA A 60 -6.62 15.49 -6.96
C ALA A 60 -6.83 15.49 -8.49
N LEU A 61 -5.84 15.13 -9.30
CA LEU A 61 -5.99 14.96 -10.75
C LEU A 61 -6.83 13.72 -11.08
N ALA A 62 -6.64 12.62 -10.36
CA ALA A 62 -7.48 11.43 -10.48
C ALA A 62 -8.96 11.76 -10.12
N LEU A 63 -9.17 12.54 -9.06
CA LEU A 63 -10.48 13.05 -8.65
C LEU A 63 -11.06 14.01 -9.69
N CYS A 64 -10.28 14.97 -10.18
CA CYS A 64 -10.70 15.90 -11.22
C CYS A 64 -11.06 15.17 -12.52
N ALA A 65 -10.25 14.20 -12.96
CA ALA A 65 -10.55 13.37 -14.12
C ALA A 65 -11.82 12.55 -13.91
N THR A 66 -12.01 11.98 -12.71
CA THR A 66 -13.23 11.25 -12.34
C THR A 66 -14.45 12.17 -12.36
N VAL A 67 -14.36 13.36 -11.76
CA VAL A 67 -15.42 14.37 -11.74
C VAL A 67 -15.74 14.88 -13.14
N LEU A 68 -14.73 15.14 -13.97
CA LEU A 68 -14.92 15.59 -15.36
C LEU A 68 -15.57 14.51 -16.22
N VAL A 69 -15.14 13.25 -16.06
CA VAL A 69 -15.78 12.10 -16.68
C VAL A 69 -17.23 12.01 -16.23
N LEU A 70 -17.51 12.08 -14.94
CA LEU A 70 -18.87 12.01 -14.40
C LEU A 70 -19.74 13.17 -14.89
N ALA A 71 -19.19 14.39 -14.91
CA ALA A 71 -19.85 15.56 -15.48
C ALA A 71 -20.17 15.33 -16.96
N ALA A 72 -19.26 14.76 -17.75
CA ALA A 72 -19.50 14.41 -19.15
C ALA A 72 -20.56 13.29 -19.32
N LEU A 73 -20.63 12.32 -18.40
CA LEU A 73 -21.65 11.27 -18.39
C LEU A 73 -23.04 11.79 -17.99
N VAL A 74 -23.08 12.79 -17.12
CA VAL A 74 -24.32 13.34 -16.55
C VAL A 74 -24.85 14.54 -17.35
N ALA A 75 -23.99 15.31 -18.04
CA ALA A 75 -24.40 16.47 -18.84
C ALA A 75 -25.49 16.17 -19.90
N PRO A 76 -25.52 15.00 -20.58
CA PRO A 76 -26.63 14.63 -21.46
C PRO A 76 -27.92 14.26 -20.72
N ALA A 77 -27.87 13.99 -19.42
CA ALA A 77 -29.04 13.81 -18.56
C ALA A 77 -29.56 15.15 -17.99
N TRP A 78 -28.72 16.19 -17.95
CA TRP A 78 -29.10 17.56 -17.50
C TRP A 78 -30.05 18.28 -18.45
N ARG A 79 -30.12 17.89 -19.73
CA ARG A 79 -31.00 18.53 -20.72
C ARG A 79 -32.44 17.98 -20.76
N LEU A 80 -32.86 17.19 -19.77
CA LEU A 80 -34.23 16.66 -19.70
C LEU A 80 -35.14 17.62 -18.91
N PRO A 81 -36.16 18.25 -19.54
CA PRO A 81 -37.13 19.08 -18.85
C PRO A 81 -38.08 18.19 -18.02
N GLY A 82 -38.18 18.46 -16.71
CA GLY A 82 -39.21 17.85 -15.85
C GLY A 82 -38.78 17.51 -14.41
N SER A 83 -39.36 18.25 -13.45
CA SER A 83 -39.48 18.01 -12.00
C SER A 83 -38.19 18.00 -11.13
N GLY A 84 -38.13 18.96 -10.21
CA GLY A 84 -37.04 19.18 -9.24
C GLY A 84 -36.77 18.04 -8.24
N VAL A 85 -37.70 17.08 -8.11
CA VAL A 85 -37.61 15.98 -7.13
C VAL A 85 -36.72 14.82 -7.63
N VAL A 86 -36.42 14.75 -8.94
CA VAL A 86 -35.62 13.66 -9.52
C VAL A 86 -34.10 13.92 -9.42
N TRP A 87 -33.68 15.11 -9.00
CA TRP A 87 -32.26 15.47 -8.90
C TRP A 87 -31.52 14.71 -7.81
N GLY A 88 -32.10 14.58 -6.61
CA GLY A 88 -31.51 13.81 -5.50
C GLY A 88 -31.31 12.34 -5.87
N ALA A 89 -32.30 11.72 -6.51
CA ALA A 89 -32.21 10.32 -6.96
C ALA A 89 -31.23 10.10 -8.12
N ARG A 90 -30.94 11.13 -8.94
CA ARG A 90 -29.98 11.06 -10.06
C ARG A 90 -28.53 11.33 -9.62
N LEU A 91 -28.33 12.10 -8.54
CA LEU A 91 -27.01 12.40 -7.98
C LEU A 91 -26.59 11.41 -6.88
N ALA A 92 -27.54 10.76 -6.20
CA ALA A 92 -27.26 9.73 -5.19
C ALA A 92 -26.32 8.59 -5.65
N PRO A 93 -26.34 8.09 -6.91
CA PRO A 93 -25.38 7.08 -7.37
C PRO A 93 -23.99 7.65 -7.72
N VAL A 94 -23.90 8.98 -7.93
CA VAL A 94 -22.63 9.68 -8.18
C VAL A 94 -21.91 9.97 -6.86
N LEU A 95 -22.67 10.09 -5.76
CA LEU A 95 -22.13 10.37 -4.43
C LEU A 95 -21.11 9.29 -3.97
N PRO A 96 -21.35 7.97 -4.10
CA PRO A 96 -20.34 6.96 -3.82
C PRO A 96 -19.09 7.10 -4.71
N LEU A 97 -19.21 7.46 -5.99
CA LEU A 97 -18.06 7.66 -6.89
C LEU A 97 -17.22 8.89 -6.52
N VAL A 98 -17.83 9.93 -5.95
CA VAL A 98 -17.14 11.15 -5.50
C VAL A 98 -16.63 11.00 -4.07
N LEU A 99 -17.34 10.25 -3.22
CA LEU A 99 -16.98 10.03 -1.81
C LEU A 99 -16.01 8.86 -1.62
N THR A 100 -15.95 7.87 -2.50
CA THR A 100 -15.02 6.72 -2.35
C THR A 100 -13.54 7.09 -2.44
N PRO A 101 -13.10 8.06 -3.27
CA PRO A 101 -11.74 8.61 -3.17
C PRO A 101 -11.51 9.37 -1.86
N LEU A 102 -12.57 9.94 -1.26
CA LEU A 102 -12.52 10.71 -0.01
C LEU A 102 -12.63 9.84 1.25
N ALA A 103 -13.06 8.58 1.12
CA ALA A 103 -13.34 7.67 2.23
C ALA A 103 -12.08 7.05 2.88
N GLY A 104 -10.88 7.59 2.61
CA GLY A 104 -9.62 7.11 3.20
C GLY A 104 -9.42 5.60 3.00
N ASP A 105 -9.06 4.89 4.07
CA ASP A 105 -8.78 3.45 4.16
C ASP A 105 -9.96 2.52 3.81
N ALA A 106 -11.11 3.03 3.33
CA ALA A 106 -12.16 2.20 2.75
C ALA A 106 -11.55 1.41 1.58
N GLY A 107 -11.09 0.19 1.89
CA GLY A 107 -10.05 -0.52 1.14
C GLY A 107 -10.31 -0.56 -0.36
N GLN A 108 -9.26 -0.61 -1.16
CA GLN A 108 -9.33 -0.52 -2.63
C GLN A 108 -10.44 -1.37 -3.29
N ALA A 109 -10.72 -2.57 -2.76
CA ALA A 109 -11.84 -3.40 -3.19
C ALA A 109 -13.20 -2.67 -3.08
N ALA A 110 -13.41 -1.92 -2.00
CA ALA A 110 -14.59 -1.11 -1.76
C ALA A 110 -14.79 -0.04 -2.85
N ARG A 111 -13.71 0.63 -3.28
CA ARG A 111 -13.75 1.62 -4.37
C ARG A 111 -14.10 0.97 -5.72
N LEU A 112 -13.50 -0.19 -6.00
CA LEU A 112 -13.77 -0.96 -7.21
C LEU A 112 -15.24 -1.39 -7.30
N PHE A 113 -15.75 -2.03 -6.25
CA PHE A 113 -17.14 -2.48 -6.21
C PHE A 113 -18.15 -1.33 -6.12
N GLY A 114 -17.79 -0.22 -5.47
CA GLY A 114 -18.57 1.01 -5.48
C GLY A 114 -18.76 1.58 -6.90
N THR A 115 -17.68 1.58 -7.70
CA THR A 115 -17.73 2.00 -9.11
C THR A 115 -18.64 1.07 -9.94
N VAL A 116 -18.53 -0.25 -9.75
CA VAL A 116 -19.40 -1.22 -10.42
C VAL A 116 -20.88 -0.98 -10.06
N ALA A 117 -21.17 -0.82 -8.76
CA ALA A 117 -22.52 -0.59 -8.27
C ALA A 117 -23.12 0.71 -8.81
N ALA A 118 -22.34 1.80 -8.87
CA ALA A 118 -22.81 3.06 -9.42
C ALA A 118 -23.12 2.98 -10.93
N LEU A 119 -22.25 2.37 -11.73
CA LEU A 119 -22.51 2.13 -13.16
C LEU A 119 -23.73 1.22 -13.37
N ALA A 120 -23.92 0.25 -12.48
CA ALA A 120 -25.08 -0.62 -12.49
C ALA A 120 -26.39 0.17 -12.24
N VAL A 121 -26.43 1.02 -11.21
CA VAL A 121 -27.58 1.88 -10.93
C VAL A 121 -27.89 2.80 -12.11
N LEU A 122 -26.86 3.41 -12.73
CA LEU A 122 -27.04 4.28 -13.90
C LEU A 122 -27.67 3.56 -15.10
N ALA A 123 -27.39 2.27 -15.31
CA ALA A 123 -28.05 1.53 -16.38
C ALA A 123 -29.52 1.17 -16.09
N HIS A 124 -29.99 1.32 -14.85
CA HIS A 124 -31.40 1.09 -14.48
C HIS A 124 -32.29 2.31 -14.67
N LEU A 125 -31.71 3.47 -15.01
CA LEU A 125 -32.49 4.66 -15.32
C LEU A 125 -33.46 4.40 -16.51
N PRO A 126 -34.58 5.15 -16.60
CA PRO A 126 -35.68 4.86 -17.54
C PRO A 126 -35.30 4.88 -19.04
N ASP A 127 -34.12 5.41 -19.39
CA ASP A 127 -33.69 5.55 -20.79
C ASP A 127 -33.22 4.21 -21.39
N ALA A 128 -34.15 3.53 -22.07
CA ALA A 128 -33.93 2.25 -22.75
C ALA A 128 -32.76 2.28 -23.77
N ALA A 129 -32.45 3.44 -24.37
CA ALA A 129 -31.39 3.57 -25.35
C ALA A 129 -29.98 3.57 -24.71
N ARG A 130 -29.88 3.95 -23.43
CA ARG A 130 -28.60 4.03 -22.69
C ARG A 130 -28.25 2.75 -21.94
N ARG A 131 -29.24 1.97 -21.50
CA ARG A 131 -29.04 0.77 -20.66
C ARG A 131 -27.95 -0.19 -21.17
N PRO A 132 -27.89 -0.55 -22.48
CA PRO A 132 -26.90 -1.50 -22.96
C PRO A 132 -25.46 -0.99 -22.85
N ARG A 133 -25.25 0.34 -22.94
CA ARG A 133 -23.93 0.97 -22.85
C ARG A 133 -23.42 0.98 -21.42
N PHE A 134 -24.27 1.41 -20.47
CA PHE A 134 -23.93 1.36 -19.04
C PHE A 134 -23.73 -0.07 -18.55
N ALA A 135 -24.53 -1.04 -19.05
CA ALA A 135 -24.31 -2.45 -18.74
C ALA A 135 -23.00 -3.01 -19.33
N ALA A 136 -22.56 -2.52 -20.50
CA ALA A 136 -21.25 -2.87 -21.04
C ALA A 136 -20.12 -2.27 -20.19
N ALA A 137 -20.22 -0.99 -19.84
CA ALA A 137 -19.26 -0.32 -18.96
C ALA A 137 -19.15 -0.98 -17.58
N ALA A 138 -20.29 -1.30 -16.94
CA ALA A 138 -20.31 -1.98 -15.65
C ALA A 138 -19.69 -3.38 -15.72
N GLY A 139 -19.99 -4.15 -16.77
CA GLY A 139 -19.40 -5.48 -16.97
C GLY A 139 -17.88 -5.43 -17.22
N MET A 140 -17.41 -4.42 -17.96
CA MET A 140 -15.99 -4.16 -18.19
C MET A 140 -15.25 -3.88 -16.88
N VAL A 141 -15.80 -2.96 -16.06
CA VAL A 141 -15.21 -2.62 -14.76
C VAL A 141 -15.28 -3.80 -13.79
N ALA A 142 -16.37 -4.55 -13.76
CA ALA A 142 -16.50 -5.74 -12.90
C ALA A 142 -15.49 -6.82 -13.28
N PHE A 143 -15.30 -7.07 -14.58
CA PHE A 143 -14.27 -8.00 -15.08
C PHE A 143 -12.87 -7.54 -14.68
N GLY A 144 -12.52 -6.27 -14.96
CA GLY A 144 -11.24 -5.70 -14.56
C GLY A 144 -11.01 -5.80 -13.05
N SER A 145 -12.02 -5.47 -12.24
CA SER A 145 -11.96 -5.55 -10.78
C SER A 145 -11.75 -6.97 -10.28
N LEU A 146 -12.41 -7.96 -10.89
CA LEU A 146 -12.23 -9.36 -10.51
C LEU A 146 -10.82 -9.85 -10.83
N ILE A 147 -10.32 -9.60 -12.05
CA ILE A 147 -8.97 -10.02 -12.44
C ILE A 147 -7.91 -9.31 -11.59
N TYR A 148 -8.14 -8.02 -11.29
CA TYR A 148 -7.30 -7.24 -10.40
C TYR A 148 -7.22 -7.84 -8.99
N LEU A 149 -8.36 -8.11 -8.37
CA LEU A 149 -8.41 -8.73 -7.05
C LEU A 149 -7.85 -10.15 -7.05
N ALA A 150 -8.14 -10.94 -8.08
CA ALA A 150 -7.58 -12.28 -8.24
C ALA A 150 -6.05 -12.22 -8.30
N GLY A 151 -5.48 -11.31 -9.08
CA GLY A 151 -4.03 -11.08 -9.17
C GLY A 151 -3.38 -10.70 -7.84
N LYS A 152 -4.15 -10.14 -6.90
CA LYS A 152 -3.65 -9.81 -5.56
C LYS A 152 -3.65 -10.96 -4.56
N VAL A 153 -4.57 -11.91 -4.68
CA VAL A 153 -4.79 -12.94 -3.65
C VAL A 153 -4.49 -14.37 -4.12
N SER A 154 -4.34 -14.59 -5.43
CA SER A 154 -4.18 -15.91 -6.02
C SER A 154 -2.80 -16.06 -6.68
N VAL A 155 -2.05 -17.07 -6.24
CA VAL A 155 -0.72 -17.42 -6.79
C VAL A 155 -0.79 -17.61 -8.32
N PRO A 156 -1.68 -18.48 -8.88
CA PRO A 156 -1.77 -18.62 -10.34
C PRO A 156 -2.16 -17.34 -11.09
N ALA A 157 -3.04 -16.52 -10.51
CA ALA A 157 -3.48 -15.29 -11.17
C ALA A 157 -2.36 -14.26 -11.23
N TRP A 158 -1.57 -14.12 -10.16
CA TRP A 158 -0.37 -13.28 -10.16
C TRP A 158 0.60 -13.72 -11.24
N HIS A 159 0.99 -14.99 -11.26
CA HIS A 159 1.94 -15.52 -12.26
C HIS A 159 1.42 -15.40 -13.69
N ALA A 160 0.11 -15.55 -13.91
CA ALA A 160 -0.48 -15.34 -15.24
C ALA A 160 -0.40 -13.87 -15.69
N LEU A 161 -0.61 -12.92 -14.78
CA LEU A 161 -0.50 -11.49 -15.08
C LEU A 161 0.97 -11.08 -15.30
N ASP A 162 1.88 -11.57 -14.46
CA ASP A 162 3.32 -11.30 -14.57
C ASP A 162 3.90 -11.90 -15.86
N ALA A 163 3.53 -13.15 -16.17
CA ALA A 163 3.89 -13.78 -17.43
C ALA A 163 3.37 -12.95 -18.61
N ALA A 164 2.08 -12.55 -18.62
CA ALA A 164 1.50 -11.73 -19.68
C ALA A 164 2.25 -10.41 -19.88
N ALA A 165 2.68 -9.76 -18.79
CA ALA A 165 3.55 -8.59 -18.85
C ALA A 165 4.93 -8.92 -19.45
N GLY A 166 5.51 -10.07 -19.11
CA GLY A 166 6.72 -10.62 -19.74
C GLY A 166 6.59 -10.84 -21.25
N TRP A 167 5.45 -11.37 -21.74
CA TRP A 167 5.18 -11.52 -23.18
C TRP A 167 5.08 -10.15 -23.89
N ILE A 168 4.41 -9.18 -23.27
CA ILE A 168 4.35 -7.79 -23.79
C ILE A 168 5.76 -7.19 -23.83
N SER A 169 6.53 -7.37 -22.77
CA SER A 169 7.91 -6.87 -22.63
C SER A 169 8.83 -7.46 -23.70
N ALA A 170 8.78 -8.77 -23.94
CA ALA A 170 9.55 -9.43 -24.99
C ALA A 170 9.17 -8.91 -26.40
N GLY A 171 7.87 -8.74 -26.68
CA GLY A 171 7.41 -8.18 -27.95
C GLY A 171 7.80 -6.71 -28.14
N ALA A 172 7.71 -5.91 -27.09
CA ALA A 172 8.16 -4.53 -27.07
C ALA A 172 9.67 -4.41 -27.27
N GLY A 173 10.45 -5.29 -26.63
CA GLY A 173 11.90 -5.34 -26.78
C GLY A 173 12.33 -5.72 -28.19
N TRP A 174 11.64 -6.68 -28.81
CA TRP A 174 11.85 -7.03 -30.23
C TRP A 174 11.55 -5.84 -31.16
N LEU A 175 10.45 -5.10 -30.94
CA LEU A 175 10.10 -3.92 -31.73
C LEU A 175 11.09 -2.77 -31.56
N ALA A 176 11.63 -2.61 -30.34
CA ALA A 176 12.49 -1.50 -29.96
C ALA A 176 13.99 -1.79 -30.09
N ASP A 177 14.35 -3.00 -30.54
CA ASP A 177 15.70 -3.57 -30.64
C ASP A 177 16.53 -3.37 -29.36
N ARG A 178 15.92 -3.65 -28.20
CA ARG A 178 16.54 -3.48 -26.87
C ARG A 178 15.81 -4.32 -25.81
N PRO A 179 16.45 -4.69 -24.69
CA PRO A 179 15.74 -5.36 -23.61
C PRO A 179 14.72 -4.42 -22.96
N VAL A 180 13.51 -4.95 -22.73
CA VAL A 180 12.41 -4.26 -22.03
C VAL A 180 11.89 -5.22 -20.97
N HIS A 181 11.66 -4.73 -19.76
CA HIS A 181 11.17 -5.53 -18.65
C HIS A 181 10.13 -4.73 -17.85
N LEU A 182 8.85 -4.95 -18.13
CA LEU A 182 7.74 -4.20 -17.56
C LEU A 182 6.88 -5.12 -16.70
N GLY A 183 6.51 -4.65 -15.50
CA GLY A 183 5.45 -5.25 -14.70
C GLY A 183 4.06 -4.99 -15.29
N PRO A 184 3.02 -5.72 -14.84
CA PRO A 184 1.63 -5.58 -15.32
C PRO A 184 1.10 -4.15 -15.51
N VAL A 185 1.36 -3.25 -14.57
CA VAL A 185 0.89 -1.86 -14.57
C VAL A 185 1.64 -1.04 -15.61
N ALA A 186 2.97 -1.15 -15.67
CA ALA A 186 3.81 -0.45 -16.64
C ALA A 186 3.57 -0.96 -18.07
N ALA A 187 3.35 -2.26 -18.24
CA ALA A 187 3.05 -2.90 -19.52
C ALA A 187 1.69 -2.49 -20.13
N GLY A 188 0.84 -1.75 -19.39
CA GLY A 188 -0.50 -1.39 -19.85
C GLY A 188 -1.46 -2.58 -19.92
N LEU A 189 -1.23 -3.62 -19.11
CA LEU A 189 -2.01 -4.86 -19.13
C LEU A 189 -3.49 -4.61 -18.79
N TRP A 190 -3.78 -3.64 -17.92
CA TRP A 190 -5.14 -3.38 -17.46
C TRP A 190 -6.07 -2.85 -18.56
N PRO A 191 -5.73 -1.77 -19.30
CA PRO A 191 -6.48 -1.40 -20.50
C PRO A 191 -6.63 -2.52 -21.53
N LEU A 192 -5.57 -3.33 -21.75
CA LEU A 192 -5.62 -4.48 -22.64
C LEU A 192 -6.69 -5.49 -22.20
N LEU A 193 -6.74 -5.85 -20.92
CA LEU A 193 -7.76 -6.77 -20.37
C LEU A 193 -9.19 -6.22 -20.49
N LEU A 194 -9.39 -4.92 -20.27
CA LEU A 194 -10.70 -4.28 -20.45
C LEU A 194 -11.14 -4.33 -21.93
N GLY A 195 -10.22 -4.08 -22.86
CA GLY A 195 -10.46 -4.19 -24.30
C GLY A 195 -10.72 -5.63 -24.77
N LEU A 196 -9.96 -6.60 -24.25
CA LEU A 196 -10.19 -8.03 -24.51
C LEU A 196 -11.60 -8.46 -24.08
N TRP A 197 -12.08 -7.99 -22.93
CA TRP A 197 -13.44 -8.26 -22.48
C TRP A 197 -14.51 -7.74 -23.47
N LEU A 198 -14.33 -6.53 -24.00
CA LEU A 198 -15.23 -5.96 -25.01
C LEU A 198 -15.21 -6.78 -26.31
N GLY A 199 -14.02 -7.21 -26.75
CA GLY A 199 -13.84 -8.10 -27.90
C GLY A 199 -14.55 -9.45 -27.71
N LEU A 200 -14.32 -10.11 -26.57
CA LEU A 200 -14.95 -11.38 -26.22
C LEU A 200 -16.47 -11.29 -26.18
N ARG A 201 -17.01 -10.19 -25.62
CA ARG A 201 -18.45 -9.94 -25.62
C ARG A 201 -19.01 -9.80 -27.03
N ALA A 202 -18.24 -9.19 -27.92
CA ALA A 202 -18.63 -8.93 -29.30
C ALA A 202 -18.50 -10.13 -30.24
N VAL A 203 -17.66 -11.12 -29.90
CA VAL A 203 -17.28 -12.21 -30.81
C VAL A 203 -18.48 -12.97 -31.39
N ARG A 204 -19.55 -13.15 -30.59
CA ARG A 204 -20.77 -13.85 -31.01
C ARG A 204 -21.60 -13.06 -32.02
N ALA A 205 -21.61 -11.74 -31.90
CA ALA A 205 -22.46 -10.88 -32.73
C ALA A 205 -21.71 -10.32 -33.94
N ARG A 206 -20.42 -10.05 -33.79
CA ARG A 206 -19.57 -9.36 -34.78
C ARG A 206 -18.12 -9.86 -34.69
N PRO A 207 -17.81 -11.09 -35.10
CA PRO A 207 -16.50 -11.71 -34.91
C PRO A 207 -15.36 -10.92 -35.59
N ARG A 208 -15.57 -10.41 -36.80
CA ARG A 208 -14.58 -9.58 -37.50
C ARG A 208 -14.28 -8.28 -36.77
N ALA A 209 -15.32 -7.60 -36.27
CA ALA A 209 -15.17 -6.36 -35.52
C ALA A 209 -14.45 -6.60 -34.18
N ALA A 210 -14.75 -7.72 -33.51
CA ALA A 210 -14.07 -8.15 -32.29
C ALA A 210 -12.58 -8.41 -32.54
N LEU A 211 -12.24 -9.14 -33.61
CA LEU A 211 -10.85 -9.45 -33.95
C LEU A 211 -10.04 -8.17 -34.25
N LEU A 212 -10.60 -7.25 -35.06
CA LEU A 212 -9.96 -5.97 -35.36
C LEU A 212 -9.76 -5.11 -34.11
N HIS A 213 -10.73 -5.09 -33.20
CA HIS A 213 -10.62 -4.38 -31.92
C HIS A 213 -9.48 -4.94 -31.07
N VAL A 214 -9.44 -6.27 -30.88
CA VAL A 214 -8.39 -6.93 -30.11
C VAL A 214 -7.01 -6.71 -30.72
N ALA A 215 -6.89 -6.84 -32.05
CA ALA A 215 -5.63 -6.59 -32.76
C ALA A 215 -5.15 -5.14 -32.59
N ALA A 216 -6.06 -4.16 -32.70
CA ALA A 216 -5.73 -2.74 -32.53
C ALA A 216 -5.21 -2.45 -31.12
N ILE A 217 -5.83 -3.01 -30.07
CA ILE A 217 -5.41 -2.79 -28.69
C ILE A 217 -4.09 -3.50 -28.39
N ALA A 218 -3.90 -4.73 -28.87
CA ALA A 218 -2.65 -5.47 -28.71
C ALA A 218 -1.49 -4.74 -29.39
N ALA A 219 -1.68 -4.25 -30.63
CA ALA A 219 -0.69 -3.46 -31.35
C ALA A 219 -0.37 -2.14 -30.62
N ALA A 220 -1.39 -1.42 -30.13
CA ALA A 220 -1.19 -0.20 -29.36
C ALA A 220 -0.45 -0.46 -28.05
N THR A 221 -0.73 -1.57 -27.36
CA THR A 221 -0.06 -1.97 -26.12
C THR A 221 1.43 -2.23 -26.37
N LEU A 222 1.76 -3.01 -27.40
CA LEU A 222 3.14 -3.28 -27.79
C LEU A 222 3.88 -2.01 -28.22
N LEU A 223 3.23 -1.13 -28.99
CA LEU A 223 3.81 0.14 -29.41
C LEU A 223 4.06 1.08 -28.23
N CYS A 224 3.09 1.23 -27.33
CA CYS A 224 3.25 2.04 -26.12
C CYS A 224 4.38 1.52 -25.24
N ALA A 225 4.46 0.19 -25.02
CA ALA A 225 5.54 -0.42 -24.27
C ALA A 225 6.91 -0.21 -24.95
N ALA A 226 7.00 -0.35 -26.27
CA ALA A 226 8.23 -0.13 -27.04
C ALA A 226 8.69 1.35 -27.04
N CYS A 227 7.73 2.28 -27.05
CA CYS A 227 7.98 3.73 -27.06
C CYS A 227 8.10 4.36 -25.68
N GLN A 228 7.81 3.62 -24.60
CA GLN A 228 7.72 4.18 -23.25
C GLN A 228 9.03 4.89 -22.86
N MET A 229 10.16 4.21 -22.94
CA MET A 229 11.44 4.75 -22.49
C MET A 229 12.00 5.91 -23.35
N PRO A 230 11.98 5.89 -24.70
CA PRO A 230 12.31 7.07 -25.49
C PRO A 230 11.48 8.30 -25.08
N LEU A 231 10.21 8.09 -24.76
CA LEU A 231 9.32 9.14 -24.31
C LEU A 231 9.68 9.61 -22.89
N GLU A 232 10.02 8.71 -21.96
CA GLU A 232 10.52 9.06 -20.62
C GLU A 232 11.79 9.91 -20.70
N ARG A 233 12.78 9.47 -21.49
CA ARG A 233 14.04 10.21 -21.68
C ARG A 233 13.80 11.57 -22.32
N GLY A 234 12.94 11.64 -23.33
CA GLY A 234 12.57 12.90 -23.97
C GLY A 234 11.88 13.87 -23.00
N LEU A 235 10.96 13.37 -22.18
CA LEU A 235 10.27 14.16 -21.16
C LEU A 235 11.19 14.58 -20.02
N ALA A 236 12.06 13.70 -19.53
CA ALA A 236 13.04 14.00 -18.51
C ALA A 236 14.02 15.07 -19.01
N TRP A 237 14.54 14.92 -20.23
CA TRP A 237 15.40 15.92 -20.86
C TRP A 237 14.69 17.27 -21.03
N LEU A 238 13.44 17.28 -21.50
CA LEU A 238 12.63 18.50 -21.61
C LEU A 238 12.40 19.17 -20.25
N ALA A 239 12.08 18.38 -19.22
CA ALA A 239 11.84 18.89 -17.88
C ALA A 239 13.13 19.45 -17.27
N GLN A 240 14.25 18.76 -17.42
CA GLN A 240 15.57 19.22 -16.99
C GLN A 240 15.97 20.51 -17.73
N ALA A 241 15.76 20.57 -19.06
CA ALA A 241 16.02 21.77 -19.85
C ALA A 241 15.14 22.95 -19.41
N ALA A 242 13.86 22.70 -19.08
CA ALA A 242 12.93 23.73 -18.60
C ALA A 242 13.25 24.20 -17.17
N LEU A 243 13.85 23.33 -16.36
CA LEU A 243 14.17 23.60 -14.96
C LEU A 243 15.63 24.01 -14.76
N ASN A 244 16.47 24.10 -15.79
CA ASN A 244 17.89 24.43 -15.61
C ASN A 244 18.11 25.94 -15.34
N PRO A 245 18.73 26.33 -14.21
CA PRO A 245 19.29 25.49 -13.14
C PRO A 245 18.22 24.95 -12.19
N PRO A 246 18.29 23.65 -11.81
CA PRO A 246 17.26 23.03 -10.99
C PRO A 246 17.04 23.84 -9.71
N PRO A 247 15.78 24.04 -9.27
CA PRO A 247 15.50 24.76 -8.04
C PRO A 247 16.30 24.16 -6.87
N GLN A 248 17.01 25.00 -6.12
CA GLN A 248 17.90 24.59 -5.01
C GLN A 248 17.20 23.78 -3.89
N HIS A 249 15.86 23.73 -3.88
CA HIS A 249 15.07 23.02 -2.90
C HIS A 249 14.62 21.61 -3.35
N LEU A 250 14.88 21.22 -4.60
CA LEU A 250 14.67 19.83 -5.03
C LEU A 250 15.86 19.01 -4.55
N GLY A 251 15.62 18.02 -3.67
CA GLY A 251 16.65 17.04 -3.31
C GLY A 251 16.95 16.11 -4.48
N ASP A 252 18.04 15.34 -4.40
CA ASP A 252 18.44 14.37 -5.43
C ASP A 252 17.33 13.36 -5.78
N THR A 253 16.42 13.11 -4.84
CA THR A 253 15.27 12.21 -5.02
C THR A 253 14.07 12.84 -5.71
N ASP A 254 14.01 14.17 -5.80
CA ASP A 254 12.90 14.94 -6.41
C ASP A 254 13.25 15.44 -7.82
N GLN A 255 14.36 14.94 -8.39
CA GLN A 255 14.81 15.28 -9.73
C GLN A 255 13.79 14.84 -10.79
N PRO A 256 13.57 15.62 -11.87
CA PRO A 256 12.57 15.33 -12.89
C PRO A 256 12.71 13.96 -13.55
N GLU A 257 13.95 13.49 -13.67
CA GLU A 257 14.30 12.18 -14.24
C GLU A 257 13.74 10.99 -13.45
N ARG A 258 13.50 11.15 -12.14
CA ARG A 258 12.88 10.12 -11.28
C ARG A 258 11.36 10.15 -11.35
N LEU A 259 10.77 11.34 -11.49
CA LEU A 259 9.31 11.52 -11.52
C LEU A 259 8.68 11.18 -12.88
N ALA A 260 9.43 11.32 -13.97
CA ALA A 260 8.92 11.14 -15.33
C ALA A 260 8.36 9.72 -15.61
N PRO A 261 9.02 8.61 -15.23
CA PRO A 261 8.50 7.27 -15.49
C PRO A 261 7.16 7.01 -14.80
N GLY A 262 7.00 7.45 -13.55
CA GLY A 262 5.75 7.27 -12.79
C GLY A 262 4.57 8.01 -13.42
N ALA A 263 4.77 9.24 -13.86
CA ALA A 263 3.75 10.00 -14.58
C ALA A 263 3.43 9.35 -15.94
N LEU A 264 4.44 8.81 -16.63
CA LEU A 264 4.24 8.21 -17.94
C LEU A 264 3.45 6.90 -17.86
N ILE A 265 3.67 6.06 -16.85
CA ILE A 265 2.86 4.84 -16.62
C ILE A 265 1.37 5.19 -16.59
N GLY A 266 0.99 6.25 -15.88
CA GLY A 266 -0.39 6.74 -15.83
C GLY A 266 -0.91 7.20 -17.20
N LEU A 267 -0.12 8.00 -17.92
CA LEU A 267 -0.47 8.51 -19.24
C LEU A 267 -0.60 7.39 -20.29
N VAL A 268 0.28 6.39 -20.26
CA VAL A 268 0.22 5.22 -21.14
C VAL A 268 -1.07 4.45 -20.89
N ASN A 269 -1.43 4.20 -19.63
CA ASN A 269 -2.68 3.53 -19.30
C ASN A 269 -3.92 4.31 -19.79
N LEU A 270 -3.92 5.64 -19.68
CA LEU A 270 -4.99 6.50 -20.23
C LEU A 270 -5.02 6.50 -21.76
N ALA A 271 -3.86 6.56 -22.42
CA ALA A 271 -3.75 6.52 -23.87
C ALA A 271 -4.26 5.18 -24.44
N LEU A 272 -3.86 4.06 -23.84
CA LEU A 272 -4.36 2.74 -24.21
C LEU A 272 -5.87 2.62 -23.99
N LEU A 273 -6.39 3.17 -22.90
CA LEU A 273 -7.82 3.20 -22.66
C LEU A 273 -8.57 4.05 -23.70
N ALA A 274 -7.98 5.15 -24.17
CA ALA A 274 -8.53 5.94 -25.28
C ALA A 274 -8.57 5.09 -26.56
N VAL A 275 -7.53 4.29 -26.84
CA VAL A 275 -7.52 3.35 -27.97
C VAL A 275 -8.61 2.29 -27.82
N VAL A 276 -8.83 1.74 -26.63
CA VAL A 276 -9.94 0.81 -26.35
C VAL A 276 -11.29 1.48 -26.69
N ALA A 277 -11.52 2.70 -26.21
CA ALA A 277 -12.76 3.43 -26.46
C ALA A 277 -12.98 3.76 -27.95
N VAL A 278 -11.96 4.30 -28.62
CA VAL A 278 -12.00 4.69 -30.03
C VAL A 278 -12.18 3.47 -30.92
N SER A 279 -11.39 2.41 -30.71
CA SER A 279 -11.51 1.19 -31.50
C SER A 279 -12.88 0.53 -31.32
N ALA A 280 -13.44 0.53 -30.10
CA ALA A 280 -14.81 0.06 -29.85
C ALA A 280 -15.87 0.92 -30.57
N ALA A 281 -15.63 2.23 -30.75
CA ALA A 281 -16.50 3.12 -31.52
C ALA A 281 -16.45 2.82 -33.02
N VAL A 282 -15.23 2.71 -33.57
CA VAL A 282 -14.97 2.48 -35.00
C VAL A 282 -15.50 1.11 -35.44
N THR A 283 -15.28 0.08 -34.63
CA THR A 283 -15.78 -1.29 -34.88
C THR A 283 -17.26 -1.46 -34.52
N GLY A 284 -17.89 -0.41 -33.98
CA GLY A 284 -19.29 -0.37 -33.57
C GLY A 284 -19.62 -1.20 -32.33
N LEU A 285 -18.63 -1.73 -31.61
CA LEU A 285 -18.82 -2.51 -30.38
C LEU A 285 -19.44 -1.70 -29.23
N SER A 286 -19.32 -0.37 -29.28
CA SER A 286 -19.98 0.55 -28.34
C SER A 286 -21.48 0.75 -28.63
N ALA A 287 -21.97 0.27 -29.79
CA ALA A 287 -23.37 0.38 -30.18
C ALA A 287 -24.23 -0.76 -29.58
N PRO A 288 -25.47 -0.47 -29.14
CA PRO A 288 -26.34 -1.49 -28.56
C PRO A 288 -26.67 -2.61 -29.56
N SER A 289 -26.55 -3.86 -29.12
CA SER A 289 -27.06 -5.02 -29.85
C SER A 289 -28.59 -5.05 -29.77
N ARG A 290 -29.28 -5.11 -30.92
CA ARG A 290 -30.72 -5.37 -30.99
C ARG A 290 -30.94 -6.86 -30.77
N SER A 291 -31.11 -7.29 -29.52
CA SER A 291 -31.45 -8.68 -29.20
C SER A 291 -32.81 -8.73 -28.51
N PRO A 292 -33.76 -9.56 -28.98
CA PRO A 292 -35.07 -9.67 -28.36
C PRO A 292 -35.01 -10.28 -26.95
N PRO A 293 -35.89 -9.84 -26.03
CA PRO A 293 -35.93 -10.35 -24.67
C PRO A 293 -36.70 -11.67 -24.60
N ALA A 294 -36.04 -12.78 -24.24
CA ALA A 294 -36.71 -13.97 -23.70
C ALA A 294 -36.67 -13.86 -22.16
N ARG A 295 -37.83 -13.70 -21.51
CA ARG A 295 -37.89 -13.04 -20.18
C ARG A 295 -37.77 -13.96 -18.96
N ALA A 296 -38.21 -15.22 -19.00
CA ALA A 296 -38.34 -16.03 -17.77
C ALA A 296 -37.08 -16.86 -17.40
N ALA A 297 -36.52 -17.63 -18.35
CA ALA A 297 -35.35 -18.49 -18.07
C ALA A 297 -34.04 -17.71 -17.81
N ARG A 298 -34.00 -16.41 -18.10
CA ARG A 298 -32.83 -15.54 -17.91
C ARG A 298 -32.69 -15.01 -16.48
N ILE A 299 -33.79 -14.92 -15.73
CA ILE A 299 -33.79 -14.38 -14.36
C ILE A 299 -33.10 -15.35 -13.40
N GLY A 300 -33.45 -16.63 -13.45
CA GLY A 300 -32.85 -17.66 -12.60
C GLY A 300 -31.35 -17.82 -12.81
N ARG A 301 -30.88 -17.78 -14.07
CA ARG A 301 -29.44 -17.84 -14.38
C ARG A 301 -28.67 -16.61 -13.91
N ALA A 302 -29.28 -15.43 -13.98
CA ALA A 302 -28.68 -14.20 -13.48
C ALA A 302 -28.57 -14.22 -11.94
N ALA A 303 -29.64 -14.60 -11.24
CA ALA A 303 -29.67 -14.76 -9.78
C ALA A 303 -28.59 -15.74 -9.30
N ALA A 304 -28.53 -16.93 -9.90
CA ALA A 304 -27.48 -17.90 -9.61
C ALA A 304 -26.08 -17.34 -9.93
N GLY A 305 -25.93 -16.67 -11.08
CA GLY A 305 -24.68 -16.09 -11.52
C GLY A 305 -24.09 -15.09 -10.52
N ALA A 306 -24.89 -14.17 -9.96
CA ALA A 306 -24.32 -13.28 -8.95
C ALA A 306 -24.28 -13.85 -7.54
N GLY A 307 -25.10 -14.85 -7.20
CA GLY A 307 -24.88 -15.63 -5.98
C GLY A 307 -23.47 -16.26 -5.99
N LEU A 308 -23.09 -16.87 -7.11
CA LEU A 308 -21.75 -17.42 -7.33
C LEU A 308 -20.66 -16.34 -7.35
N LEU A 309 -20.91 -15.20 -7.99
CA LEU A 309 -19.96 -14.08 -8.01
C LEU A 309 -19.74 -13.50 -6.61
N ALA A 310 -20.80 -13.29 -5.83
CA ALA A 310 -20.71 -12.79 -4.46
C ALA A 310 -19.95 -13.76 -3.57
N ALA A 311 -20.29 -15.05 -3.63
CA ALA A 311 -19.60 -16.09 -2.89
C ALA A 311 -18.11 -16.18 -3.30
N GLY A 312 -17.84 -16.08 -4.59
CA GLY A 312 -16.47 -16.08 -5.12
C GLY A 312 -15.64 -14.91 -4.62
N VAL A 313 -16.19 -13.68 -4.70
CA VAL A 313 -15.55 -12.46 -4.20
C VAL A 313 -15.36 -12.52 -2.68
N ALA A 314 -16.37 -12.98 -1.93
CA ALA A 314 -16.24 -13.18 -0.49
C ALA A 314 -15.10 -14.15 -0.17
N LEU A 315 -15.05 -15.32 -0.82
CA LEU A 315 -13.98 -16.31 -0.60
C LEU A 315 -12.58 -15.78 -0.97
N LEU A 316 -12.48 -14.87 -1.94
CA LEU A 316 -11.22 -14.22 -2.33
C LEU A 316 -10.75 -13.18 -1.30
N LEU A 317 -11.67 -12.46 -0.66
CA LEU A 317 -11.35 -11.35 0.25
C LEU A 317 -11.25 -11.78 1.73
N VAL A 318 -11.96 -12.84 2.10
CA VAL A 318 -11.99 -13.41 3.44
C VAL A 318 -10.72 -14.24 3.61
N THR A 319 -9.66 -13.65 4.16
CA THR A 319 -8.54 -14.42 4.75
C THR A 319 -8.79 -14.54 6.26
N PRO A 320 -8.71 -15.68 6.94
CA PRO A 320 -8.74 -15.67 8.39
C PRO A 320 -7.49 -14.94 8.89
N ALA A 321 -7.66 -14.06 9.87
CA ALA A 321 -6.51 -13.57 10.62
C ALA A 321 -6.41 -14.50 11.80
N PRO A 322 -5.22 -15.00 12.06
CA PRO A 322 -5.16 -16.07 13.02
C PRO A 322 -5.03 -15.51 14.43
N ASP A 323 -5.64 -16.22 15.38
CA ASP A 323 -5.69 -15.79 16.77
C ASP A 323 -4.29 -15.77 17.39
N PHE A 324 -4.06 -14.76 18.23
CA PHE A 324 -2.86 -14.69 19.03
C PHE A 324 -2.86 -15.80 20.09
N ARG A 325 -1.76 -16.55 20.19
CA ARG A 325 -1.53 -17.54 21.25
C ARG A 325 -0.15 -17.27 21.87
N PRO A 326 -0.07 -16.86 23.14
CA PRO A 326 1.22 -16.62 23.80
C PRO A 326 2.00 -17.93 24.00
N GLY A 327 3.31 -17.83 24.27
CA GLY A 327 4.17 -18.98 24.60
C GLY A 327 4.75 -19.73 23.40
N ARG A 328 4.52 -19.23 22.18
CA ARG A 328 5.17 -19.73 20.96
C ARG A 328 6.65 -19.43 20.97
N THR A 329 7.45 -20.33 20.39
CA THR A 329 8.90 -20.24 20.35
C THR A 329 9.37 -19.80 18.97
N VAL A 330 10.09 -18.69 18.90
CA VAL A 330 10.74 -18.17 17.69
C VAL A 330 12.25 -18.31 17.87
N ALA A 331 12.89 -19.07 16.99
CA ALA A 331 14.33 -19.26 16.98
C ALA A 331 14.99 -18.40 15.90
N PHE A 332 16.16 -17.83 16.23
CA PHE A 332 16.98 -17.04 15.32
C PHE A 332 18.25 -17.81 14.96
N TYR A 333 18.50 -17.97 13.66
CA TYR A 333 19.75 -18.53 13.18
C TYR A 333 20.92 -17.57 13.46
N ASP A 334 21.87 -18.04 14.26
CA ASP A 334 22.93 -17.25 14.85
C ASP A 334 24.28 -17.54 14.17
N ALA A 335 24.46 -17.01 12.96
CA ALA A 335 25.74 -17.06 12.25
C ALA A 335 26.57 -15.80 12.48
N ASP A 336 25.93 -14.62 12.49
CA ASP A 336 26.55 -13.29 12.68
C ASP A 336 25.47 -12.23 13.02
N LEU A 337 24.41 -12.65 13.72
CA LEU A 337 23.24 -11.81 13.91
C LEU A 337 23.43 -10.80 15.04
N ASP A 338 23.31 -9.51 14.73
CA ASP A 338 23.37 -8.44 15.73
C ASP A 338 22.00 -8.17 16.37
N LEU A 339 21.72 -8.92 17.45
CA LEU A 339 20.55 -8.71 18.32
C LEU A 339 20.81 -7.66 19.42
N SER A 340 21.89 -6.87 19.33
CA SER A 340 22.18 -5.86 20.33
C SER A 340 21.25 -4.64 20.19
N ARG A 341 21.19 -3.86 21.27
CA ARG A 341 20.55 -2.55 21.28
C ARG A 341 21.58 -1.48 20.90
N PRO A 342 21.12 -0.34 20.38
CA PRO A 342 21.94 0.86 20.31
C PRO A 342 22.64 1.13 21.64
N VAL A 343 23.90 1.55 21.59
CA VAL A 343 24.70 1.85 22.77
C VAL A 343 25.03 3.34 22.87
N PRO A 344 25.11 3.90 24.09
CA PRO A 344 25.52 5.30 24.29
C PRO A 344 26.89 5.59 23.66
N GLY A 345 27.04 6.78 23.09
CA GLY A 345 28.29 7.21 22.45
C GLY A 345 28.47 6.70 21.02
N ARG A 346 27.54 5.90 20.49
CA ARG A 346 27.49 5.49 19.08
C ARG A 346 26.18 5.94 18.45
N TYR A 347 26.24 6.30 17.17
CA TYR A 347 25.15 7.02 16.49
C TYR A 347 24.98 6.58 15.03
N GLY A 348 23.86 6.99 14.43
CA GLY A 348 23.60 6.92 13.00
C GLY A 348 23.16 5.54 12.52
N LEU A 349 23.23 5.34 11.20
CA LEU A 349 22.65 4.17 10.51
C LEU A 349 23.10 2.82 11.10
N ILE A 350 24.35 2.70 11.54
CA ILE A 350 24.88 1.45 12.12
C ILE A 350 24.14 1.07 13.39
N GLN A 351 23.79 2.03 14.26
CA GLN A 351 23.00 1.73 15.47
C GLN A 351 21.53 1.46 15.12
N ALA A 352 21.02 2.18 14.12
CA ALA A 352 19.65 2.07 13.67
C ALA A 352 19.36 0.74 12.93
N GLY A 353 20.38 0.13 12.32
CA GLY A 353 20.31 -1.13 11.56
C GLY A 353 20.42 -2.42 12.37
N MET A 354 20.50 -2.35 13.71
CA MET A 354 20.56 -3.51 14.60
C MET A 354 19.19 -4.19 14.76
N TYR A 355 19.13 -5.44 15.23
CA TYR A 355 17.88 -6.22 15.38
C TYR A 355 17.42 -6.39 16.83
N GLY A 356 18.03 -5.70 17.81
CA GLY A 356 17.61 -5.77 19.21
C GLY A 356 16.15 -5.38 19.45
N GLY A 357 15.61 -4.44 18.65
CA GLY A 357 14.20 -4.05 18.72
C GLY A 357 13.22 -5.18 18.36
N LEU A 358 13.55 -5.99 17.36
CA LEU A 358 12.77 -7.19 17.02
C LEU A 358 12.80 -8.21 18.16
N TRP A 359 13.98 -8.43 18.74
CA TRP A 359 14.13 -9.33 19.88
C TRP A 359 13.23 -8.88 21.04
N ASP A 360 13.28 -7.59 21.41
CA ASP A 360 12.49 -7.02 22.49
C ASP A 360 10.98 -7.07 22.23
N LEU A 361 10.55 -6.74 21.01
CA LEU A 361 9.16 -6.83 20.58
C LEU A 361 8.58 -8.22 20.84
N LEU A 362 9.31 -9.27 20.46
CA LEU A 362 8.85 -10.64 20.67
C LEU A 362 8.75 -11.01 22.15
N GLY A 363 9.69 -10.53 22.97
CA GLY A 363 9.64 -10.75 24.41
C GLY A 363 8.41 -10.08 25.04
N LEU A 364 8.15 -8.82 24.68
CA LEU A 364 6.98 -8.08 25.16
C LEU A 364 5.67 -8.65 24.63
N ALA A 365 5.65 -9.19 23.41
CA ALA A 365 4.49 -9.89 22.86
C ALA A 365 4.32 -11.31 23.41
N GLY A 366 5.15 -11.77 24.36
CA GLY A 366 4.99 -13.06 25.04
C GLY A 366 5.48 -14.29 24.28
N TYR A 367 6.36 -14.11 23.30
CA TYR A 367 7.05 -15.22 22.62
C TYR A 367 8.26 -15.69 23.43
N ARG A 368 8.52 -17.00 23.42
CA ARG A 368 9.83 -17.57 23.77
C ARG A 368 10.78 -17.31 22.60
N ARG A 369 12.01 -16.92 22.92
CA ARG A 369 13.02 -16.53 21.92
C ARG A 369 14.27 -17.35 22.14
N GLU A 370 14.80 -17.94 21.09
CA GLU A 370 16.00 -18.77 21.15
C GLU A 370 17.00 -18.36 20.07
N ARG A 371 18.30 -18.55 20.34
CA ARG A 371 19.37 -18.46 19.34
C ARG A 371 19.81 -19.87 19.01
N VAL A 372 19.92 -20.18 17.72
CA VAL A 372 20.27 -21.52 17.25
C VAL A 372 21.43 -21.46 16.27
N THR A 373 22.41 -22.32 16.50
CA THR A 373 23.57 -22.50 15.63
C THR A 373 23.25 -23.49 14.51
N GLU A 374 24.07 -23.49 13.45
CA GLU A 374 23.93 -24.47 12.37
C GLU A 374 24.07 -25.91 12.87
N ALA A 375 24.95 -26.15 13.84
CA ALA A 375 25.14 -27.48 14.43
C ALA A 375 23.87 -28.00 15.11
N GLN A 376 23.13 -27.14 15.80
CA GLN A 376 21.85 -27.47 16.43
C GLN A 376 20.74 -27.67 15.39
N ILE A 377 20.69 -26.84 14.34
CA ILE A 377 19.76 -27.03 13.22
C ILE A 377 20.01 -28.40 12.56
N ARG A 378 21.26 -28.76 12.33
CA ARG A 378 21.67 -30.02 11.73
C ARG A 378 21.27 -31.25 12.55
N SER A 379 21.33 -31.18 13.89
CA SER A 379 20.88 -32.30 14.74
C SER A 379 19.35 -32.48 14.67
N GLY A 380 18.62 -31.41 14.39
CA GLY A 380 17.16 -31.42 14.24
C GLY A 380 16.39 -31.37 15.56
N GLU A 381 17.01 -31.73 16.70
CA GLU A 381 16.40 -31.73 18.03
C GLU A 381 15.83 -30.35 18.40
N VAL A 382 16.58 -29.28 18.11
CA VAL A 382 16.13 -27.91 18.40
C VAL A 382 14.90 -27.53 17.58
N LEU A 383 14.75 -28.12 16.38
CA LEU A 383 13.64 -27.80 15.48
C LEU A 383 12.31 -28.42 15.93
N GLU A 384 12.31 -29.36 16.88
CA GLU A 384 11.09 -29.97 17.43
C GLU A 384 10.38 -29.06 18.45
N GLY A 385 11.13 -28.17 19.11
CA GLY A 385 10.64 -27.28 20.17
C GLY A 385 10.28 -25.86 19.69
N ILE A 386 10.50 -25.55 18.42
CA ILE A 386 10.31 -24.20 17.86
C ILE A 386 9.09 -24.15 16.93
N ASP A 387 8.40 -23.02 16.90
CA ASP A 387 7.27 -22.79 16.00
C ASP A 387 7.69 -22.05 14.73
N ALA A 388 8.68 -21.15 14.82
CA ALA A 388 9.22 -20.43 13.67
C ALA A 388 10.75 -20.28 13.76
N LEU A 389 11.41 -20.39 12.61
CA LEU A 389 12.83 -20.11 12.41
C LEU A 389 13.00 -18.81 11.63
N VAL A 390 13.87 -17.93 12.10
CA VAL A 390 14.22 -16.65 11.48
C VAL A 390 15.66 -16.70 11.00
N VAL A 391 15.85 -16.45 9.71
CA VAL A 391 17.14 -16.42 9.02
C VAL A 391 17.33 -15.05 8.41
N ILE A 392 18.32 -14.29 8.91
CA ILE A 392 18.58 -12.92 8.47
C ILE A 392 19.97 -12.89 7.86
N MET A 393 20.05 -12.53 6.58
CA MET A 393 21.31 -12.26 5.88
C MET A 393 22.44 -13.28 6.13
N PRO A 394 22.21 -14.60 5.93
CA PRO A 394 23.25 -15.60 6.14
C PRO A 394 24.41 -15.36 5.17
N ARG A 395 25.63 -15.22 5.69
CA ARG A 395 26.86 -15.01 4.89
C ARG A 395 27.43 -16.31 4.31
N THR A 396 27.01 -17.45 4.85
CA THR A 396 27.43 -18.79 4.41
C THR A 396 26.21 -19.64 4.09
N ALA A 397 26.33 -20.43 3.03
CA ALA A 397 25.30 -21.40 2.70
C ALA A 397 25.26 -22.51 3.76
N PHE A 398 24.06 -22.88 4.18
CA PHE A 398 23.84 -24.05 5.04
C PHE A 398 24.49 -25.30 4.44
N ALA A 399 25.15 -26.07 5.29
CA ALA A 399 25.59 -27.42 4.96
C ALA A 399 24.36 -28.26 4.53
N PRO A 400 24.53 -29.23 3.61
CA PRO A 400 23.41 -29.98 3.05
C PRO A 400 22.47 -30.59 4.10
N ALA A 401 23.02 -31.14 5.19
CA ALA A 401 22.22 -31.73 6.27
C ALA A 401 21.43 -30.69 7.08
N ALA A 402 21.98 -29.49 7.30
CA ALA A 402 21.28 -28.41 7.97
C ALA A 402 20.17 -27.84 7.06
N HIS A 403 20.47 -27.65 5.77
CA HIS A 403 19.48 -27.26 4.76
C HIS A 403 18.30 -28.23 4.71
N GLU A 404 18.57 -29.54 4.65
CA GLU A 404 17.53 -30.58 4.69
C GLU A 404 16.74 -30.55 6.01
N ALA A 405 17.41 -30.33 7.15
CA ALA A 405 16.73 -30.23 8.45
C ALA A 405 15.75 -29.05 8.51
N VAL A 406 16.14 -27.87 7.99
CA VAL A 406 15.25 -26.71 7.87
C VAL A 406 14.03 -27.05 7.04
N TRP A 407 14.22 -27.66 5.87
CA TRP A 407 13.09 -27.98 4.98
C TRP A 407 12.19 -29.09 5.52
N ARG A 408 12.73 -30.09 6.23
CA ARG A 408 11.91 -31.07 6.98
C ARG A 408 11.11 -30.41 8.11
N PHE A 409 11.67 -29.42 8.79
CA PHE A 409 10.94 -28.63 9.78
C PHE A 409 9.77 -27.87 9.14
N VAL A 410 10.00 -27.18 8.02
CA VAL A 410 8.94 -26.48 7.28
C VAL A 410 7.90 -27.48 6.76
N GLU A 411 8.32 -28.58 6.16
CA GLU A 411 7.41 -29.61 5.63
C GLU A 411 6.42 -30.13 6.68
N ARG A 412 6.87 -30.27 7.94
CA ARG A 412 6.05 -30.71 9.08
C ARG A 412 5.17 -29.63 9.70
N GLY A 413 5.25 -28.37 9.24
CA GLY A 413 4.41 -27.27 9.70
C GLY A 413 5.14 -26.09 10.31
N GLY A 414 6.47 -26.12 10.37
CA GLY A 414 7.28 -25.00 10.86
C GLY A 414 7.15 -23.74 10.00
N GLY A 415 7.23 -22.57 10.63
CA GLY A 415 7.34 -21.28 9.95
C GLY A 415 8.79 -20.90 9.65
N LEU A 416 9.07 -20.37 8.46
CA LEU A 416 10.38 -19.85 8.08
C LEU A 416 10.27 -18.38 7.65
N LEU A 417 10.98 -17.49 8.34
CA LEU A 417 11.21 -16.11 7.91
C LEU A 417 12.62 -16.01 7.32
N VAL A 418 12.74 -15.51 6.10
CA VAL A 418 14.02 -15.21 5.47
C VAL A 418 14.08 -13.73 5.11
N LEU A 419 15.08 -13.02 5.63
CA LEU A 419 15.34 -11.63 5.29
C LEU A 419 16.65 -11.55 4.51
N GLY A 420 16.60 -10.97 3.33
CA GLY A 420 17.78 -10.58 2.58
C GLY A 420 17.82 -9.09 2.32
N ASP A 421 18.80 -8.69 1.51
CA ASP A 421 19.11 -7.30 1.27
C ASP A 421 19.67 -7.10 -0.15
N HIS A 422 19.88 -5.85 -0.53
CA HIS A 422 20.23 -5.46 -1.89
C HIS A 422 21.63 -5.93 -2.32
N THR A 423 21.77 -6.15 -3.63
CA THR A 423 23.05 -6.17 -4.38
C THR A 423 24.20 -6.97 -3.75
N ASP A 424 23.87 -8.15 -3.21
CA ASP A 424 24.81 -9.10 -2.61
C ASP A 424 25.70 -8.48 -1.52
N ILE A 425 25.17 -7.53 -0.77
CA ILE A 425 25.86 -6.93 0.36
C ILE A 425 26.33 -8.04 1.32
N TRP A 426 27.63 -8.06 1.60
CA TRP A 426 28.30 -9.09 2.41
C TRP A 426 28.16 -10.54 1.90
N GLY A 427 27.84 -10.74 0.62
CA GLY A 427 27.78 -12.08 -0.01
C GLY A 427 26.56 -12.91 0.39
N VAL A 428 25.47 -12.27 0.81
CA VAL A 428 24.30 -12.95 1.40
C VAL A 428 23.35 -13.58 0.38
N MET A 429 23.39 -13.16 -0.88
CA MET A 429 22.40 -13.57 -1.86
C MET A 429 22.52 -15.04 -2.25
N GLN A 430 23.73 -15.53 -2.51
CA GLN A 430 23.91 -16.94 -2.88
C GLN A 430 23.45 -17.89 -1.76
N PRO A 431 23.85 -17.69 -0.48
CA PRO A 431 23.33 -18.46 0.64
C PRO A 431 21.80 -18.45 0.74
N ILE A 432 21.18 -17.27 0.63
CA ILE A 432 19.73 -17.12 0.69
C ILE A 432 19.03 -17.83 -0.48
N ASN A 433 19.50 -17.60 -1.70
CA ASN A 433 18.91 -18.20 -2.90
C ASN A 433 19.04 -19.74 -2.90
N ARG A 434 20.11 -20.27 -2.31
CA ARG A 434 20.25 -21.72 -2.10
C ARG A 434 19.27 -22.24 -1.04
N LEU A 435 19.07 -21.49 0.04
CA LEU A 435 18.07 -21.82 1.06
C LEU A 435 16.67 -21.85 0.44
N LEU A 436 16.29 -20.82 -0.32
CA LEU A 436 14.93 -20.61 -0.87
C LEU A 436 14.57 -21.41 -2.12
N ALA A 437 15.51 -22.16 -2.70
CA ALA A 437 15.29 -22.93 -3.92
C ALA A 437 14.02 -23.82 -3.89
N PRO A 438 13.68 -24.52 -2.79
CA PRO A 438 12.48 -25.38 -2.74
C PRO A 438 11.12 -24.68 -2.85
N VAL A 439 11.07 -23.35 -2.71
CA VAL A 439 9.83 -22.55 -2.89
C VAL A 439 9.89 -21.65 -4.12
N GLY A 440 10.96 -21.73 -4.91
CA GLY A 440 11.09 -21.00 -6.17
C GLY A 440 11.18 -19.47 -6.01
N VAL A 441 11.71 -19.01 -4.87
CA VAL A 441 11.97 -17.58 -4.60
C VAL A 441 13.45 -17.31 -4.74
N ARG A 442 13.82 -16.22 -5.41
CA ARG A 442 15.19 -15.72 -5.48
C ARG A 442 15.22 -14.23 -5.17
N ILE A 443 16.20 -13.79 -4.41
CA ILE A 443 16.55 -12.37 -4.28
C ILE A 443 17.32 -11.98 -5.54
N ALA A 444 16.91 -10.89 -6.17
CA ALA A 444 17.51 -10.35 -7.39
C ALA A 444 18.72 -9.47 -7.08
N TYR A 445 19.69 -9.42 -8.01
CA TYR A 445 20.90 -8.61 -7.84
C TYR A 445 20.61 -7.16 -8.26
N ASP A 446 19.78 -6.51 -7.45
CA ASP A 446 19.30 -5.15 -7.67
C ASP A 446 19.01 -4.45 -6.33
N SER A 447 18.62 -3.19 -6.42
CA SER A 447 17.98 -2.42 -5.36
C SER A 447 16.57 -2.02 -5.82
N ALA A 448 15.55 -2.51 -5.14
CA ALA A 448 14.18 -2.08 -5.37
C ALA A 448 14.02 -0.64 -4.91
N TYR A 449 13.69 0.26 -5.83
CA TYR A 449 13.65 1.69 -5.59
C TYR A 449 12.31 2.29 -6.04
N PRO A 450 11.62 3.08 -5.18
CA PRO A 450 10.40 3.75 -5.59
C PRO A 450 10.69 4.85 -6.63
N LEU A 451 9.75 5.05 -7.57
CA LEU A 451 9.84 6.14 -8.56
C LEU A 451 9.67 7.55 -7.95
N ARG A 452 9.29 7.60 -6.67
CA ARG A 452 9.28 8.81 -5.85
C ARG A 452 10.27 8.63 -4.72
N ARG A 453 10.59 9.71 -4.01
CA ARG A 453 11.44 9.68 -2.81
C ARG A 453 11.06 8.59 -1.79
N HIS A 454 9.79 8.24 -1.65
CA HIS A 454 9.34 7.29 -0.65
C HIS A 454 8.47 6.17 -1.22
N TRP A 455 8.47 5.03 -0.53
CA TRP A 455 7.55 3.92 -0.79
C TRP A 455 6.08 4.29 -0.63
N GLN A 456 5.77 5.37 0.10
CA GLN A 456 4.40 5.87 0.25
C GLN A 456 3.82 6.23 -1.14
N TYR A 457 2.65 5.69 -1.44
CA TYR A 457 1.99 5.74 -2.75
C TYR A 457 2.70 4.98 -3.88
N ALA A 458 3.80 4.28 -3.60
CA ALA A 458 4.50 3.41 -4.56
C ALA A 458 4.33 1.92 -4.23
N LEU A 459 4.07 1.59 -2.96
CA LEU A 459 3.91 0.23 -2.48
C LEU A 459 2.45 -0.24 -2.60
N ASP A 460 2.25 -1.44 -3.12
CA ASP A 460 0.98 -2.13 -3.11
C ASP A 460 0.94 -3.17 -1.98
N ILE A 461 0.11 -2.90 -0.99
CA ILE A 461 -0.18 -3.82 0.11
C ILE A 461 -1.30 -4.75 -0.35
N ARG A 462 -0.98 -6.03 -0.55
CA ARG A 462 -1.96 -7.02 -1.01
C ARG A 462 -2.66 -7.68 0.18
N PRO A 463 -3.91 -8.13 0.01
CA PRO A 463 -4.63 -8.84 1.07
C PRO A 463 -3.89 -10.11 1.45
N HIS A 464 -3.36 -10.14 2.68
CA HIS A 464 -2.70 -11.28 3.29
C HIS A 464 -2.96 -11.23 4.81
N ALA A 465 -2.83 -12.37 5.51
CA ALA A 465 -3.01 -12.38 6.96
C ALA A 465 -2.03 -11.43 7.68
N VAL A 466 -0.81 -11.31 7.17
CA VAL A 466 0.26 -10.48 7.78
C VAL A 466 0.09 -8.98 7.51
N THR A 467 -0.53 -8.60 6.40
CA THR A 467 -0.75 -7.20 6.01
C THR A 467 -2.08 -6.64 6.53
N ARG A 468 -2.85 -7.46 7.24
CA ARG A 468 -4.15 -7.05 7.73
C ARG A 468 -4.03 -6.01 8.83
N GLY A 469 -4.81 -4.92 8.72
CA GLY A 469 -4.80 -3.84 9.70
C GLY A 469 -3.61 -2.89 9.54
N VAL A 470 -2.83 -3.04 8.46
CA VAL A 470 -1.91 -2.00 8.02
C VAL A 470 -2.74 -0.89 7.37
N GLY A 471 -2.78 0.28 8.01
CA GLY A 471 -3.59 1.42 7.56
C GLY A 471 -2.84 2.31 6.56
N ASP A 472 -1.53 2.40 6.70
CA ASP A 472 -0.64 3.21 5.85
C ASP A 472 0.62 2.42 5.50
N GLN A 473 1.16 2.64 4.30
CA GLN A 473 2.39 2.00 3.81
C GLN A 473 3.61 2.35 4.67
N VAL A 474 3.58 3.49 5.37
CA VAL A 474 4.64 3.86 6.30
C VAL A 474 4.68 2.97 7.55
N GLU A 475 3.63 2.20 7.86
CA GLU A 475 3.66 1.22 8.95
C GLU A 475 4.47 -0.04 8.59
N ILE A 476 4.91 -0.17 7.33
CA ILE A 476 5.71 -1.32 6.90
C ILE A 476 7.20 -1.03 7.03
N GLN A 477 7.62 0.22 6.82
CA GLN A 477 9.03 0.65 6.91
C GLN A 477 9.98 -0.16 6.00
N ILE A 478 9.64 -0.31 4.72
CA ILE A 478 10.61 -0.78 3.71
C ILE A 478 11.61 0.34 3.45
N GLY A 479 12.90 0.01 3.52
CA GLY A 479 14.01 0.90 3.17
C GLY A 479 14.48 0.66 1.74
N THR A 480 15.80 0.54 1.57
CA THR A 480 16.41 0.09 0.32
C THR A 480 16.77 -1.38 0.50
N GLY A 481 16.15 -2.27 -0.27
CA GLY A 481 16.46 -3.70 -0.32
C GLY A 481 16.38 -4.22 -1.75
N ALA A 482 16.56 -5.52 -1.96
CA ALA A 482 16.43 -6.16 -3.27
C ALA A 482 14.98 -6.45 -3.65
N SER A 483 14.74 -6.60 -4.96
CA SER A 483 13.51 -7.21 -5.47
C SER A 483 13.56 -8.75 -5.36
N LEU A 484 12.39 -9.38 -5.49
CA LEU A 484 12.22 -10.83 -5.49
C LEU A 484 11.82 -11.31 -6.89
N ASP A 485 12.57 -12.28 -7.42
CA ASP A 485 12.19 -13.11 -8.55
C ASP A 485 11.35 -14.29 -8.06
N LEU A 486 10.11 -14.35 -8.54
CA LEU A 486 9.10 -15.35 -8.17
C LEU A 486 8.76 -16.30 -9.33
N SER A 487 9.54 -16.29 -10.41
CA SER A 487 9.29 -17.09 -11.62
C SER A 487 9.24 -18.60 -11.37
N GLY A 488 9.75 -19.08 -10.24
CA GLY A 488 9.64 -20.48 -9.80
C GLY A 488 8.22 -20.91 -9.40
N GLY A 489 7.25 -19.99 -9.33
CA GLY A 489 5.82 -20.30 -9.23
C GLY A 489 5.30 -20.69 -7.83
N GLY A 490 6.17 -20.95 -6.86
CA GLY A 490 5.82 -21.44 -5.52
C GLY A 490 5.38 -20.36 -4.52
N ALA A 491 5.52 -19.08 -4.88
CA ALA A 491 5.26 -17.94 -4.00
C ALA A 491 4.30 -16.92 -4.62
N VAL A 492 3.66 -16.11 -3.77
CA VAL A 492 2.87 -14.94 -4.14
C VAL A 492 3.35 -13.73 -3.37
N PRO A 493 3.53 -12.57 -4.02
CA PRO A 493 3.94 -11.38 -3.30
C PRO A 493 2.77 -10.82 -2.50
N PHE A 494 3.05 -10.35 -1.28
CA PHE A 494 2.10 -9.58 -0.48
C PHE A 494 2.49 -8.11 -0.36
N LEU A 495 3.75 -7.75 -0.68
CA LEU A 495 4.22 -6.39 -0.89
C LEU A 495 4.86 -6.26 -2.27
N VAL A 496 4.39 -5.29 -3.06
CA VAL A 496 4.85 -5.05 -4.42
C VAL A 496 5.07 -3.56 -4.64
N GLY A 497 6.27 -3.15 -5.04
CA GLY A 497 6.54 -1.83 -5.58
C GLY A 497 5.82 -1.60 -6.90
N ARG A 498 4.56 -1.16 -6.85
CA ARG A 498 3.74 -0.90 -8.04
C ARG A 498 4.36 0.20 -8.90
N TYR A 499 4.87 1.25 -8.26
CA TYR A 499 5.55 2.38 -8.90
C TYR A 499 7.00 2.43 -8.44
N ALA A 500 7.71 1.35 -8.73
CA ALA A 500 9.12 1.16 -8.41
C ALA A 500 9.85 0.54 -9.59
N PHE A 501 11.17 0.49 -9.51
CA PHE A 501 12.03 -0.26 -10.43
C PHE A 501 13.09 -1.04 -9.64
N GLY A 502 13.68 -2.05 -10.27
CA GLY A 502 14.84 -2.77 -9.71
C GLY A 502 16.12 -2.20 -10.32
N ASP A 503 16.78 -1.28 -9.60
CA ASP A 503 18.06 -0.66 -9.97
C ASP A 503 19.15 -1.72 -9.99
N GLN A 504 19.66 -2.04 -11.18
CA GLN A 504 20.56 -3.17 -11.35
C GLN A 504 21.89 -2.92 -10.63
N GLY A 505 22.31 -3.90 -9.80
CA GLY A 505 23.56 -3.77 -9.08
C GLY A 505 24.77 -3.64 -10.00
N ASN A 506 25.78 -2.90 -9.55
CA ASN A 506 27.06 -2.72 -10.23
C ASN A 506 28.20 -3.27 -9.36
N LEU A 507 28.74 -4.45 -9.74
CA LEU A 507 29.87 -5.07 -9.03
C LEU A 507 31.15 -4.21 -9.00
N THR A 508 31.28 -3.24 -9.92
CA THR A 508 32.40 -2.29 -9.92
C THR A 508 32.20 -1.14 -8.93
N ASN A 509 30.97 -0.93 -8.44
CA ASN A 509 30.67 0.00 -7.37
C ASN A 509 31.10 -0.62 -6.02
N THR A 510 32.39 -0.46 -5.73
CA THR A 510 33.00 -0.95 -4.49
C THR A 510 32.77 -0.03 -3.29
N GLY A 511 32.02 1.07 -3.47
CA GLY A 511 31.60 1.94 -2.37
C GLY A 511 30.86 1.16 -1.29
N TYR A 512 31.30 1.26 -0.03
CA TYR A 512 30.79 0.54 1.14
C TYR A 512 30.57 -0.98 0.97
N GLY A 513 31.14 -1.61 -0.07
CA GLY A 513 30.98 -3.05 -0.34
C GLY A 513 29.55 -3.47 -0.70
N ALA A 514 28.75 -2.54 -1.21
CA ALA A 514 27.32 -2.77 -1.42
C ALA A 514 26.94 -3.07 -2.87
N GLY A 515 27.79 -2.85 -3.88
CA GLY A 515 27.46 -3.21 -5.28
C GLY A 515 26.22 -2.49 -5.84
N LEU A 516 25.87 -1.33 -5.27
CA LEU A 516 24.68 -0.54 -5.61
C LEU A 516 24.72 -0.06 -7.06
N GLY A 517 23.53 0.11 -7.66
CA GLY A 517 23.36 0.70 -8.98
C GLY A 517 23.53 2.22 -8.94
N ASP A 518 22.85 2.93 -9.85
CA ASP A 518 22.90 4.38 -9.94
C ASP A 518 21.65 5.08 -9.37
N TYR A 519 20.67 4.31 -8.88
CA TYR A 519 19.38 4.80 -8.39
C TYR A 519 18.53 5.51 -9.45
N HIS A 520 18.79 5.26 -10.73
CA HIS A 520 18.01 5.77 -11.85
C HIS A 520 17.50 4.61 -12.70
N TYR A 521 16.25 4.69 -13.12
CA TYR A 521 15.69 3.67 -13.99
C TYR A 521 16.46 3.60 -15.33
N GLN A 522 17.01 2.41 -15.63
CA GLN A 522 17.73 2.10 -16.86
C GLN A 522 16.99 1.10 -17.76
N VAL A 523 17.46 1.02 -19.01
CA VAL A 523 16.95 0.06 -19.98
C VAL A 523 17.26 -1.36 -19.55
N GLY A 524 16.25 -2.22 -19.53
CA GLY A 524 16.40 -3.64 -19.17
C GLY A 524 16.11 -3.91 -17.70
N GLU A 525 16.07 -2.88 -16.86
CA GLU A 525 15.59 -2.99 -15.49
C GLU A 525 14.08 -3.22 -15.45
N ARG A 526 13.62 -3.89 -14.39
CA ARG A 526 12.18 -4.10 -14.19
C ARG A 526 11.54 -2.77 -13.81
N LEU A 527 10.57 -2.29 -14.60
CA LEU A 527 9.75 -1.13 -14.27
C LEU A 527 8.33 -1.55 -13.89
N GLY A 528 7.88 -1.13 -12.71
CA GLY A 528 6.55 -1.40 -12.19
C GLY A 528 6.38 -2.81 -11.64
N ASP A 529 5.48 -2.93 -10.68
CA ASP A 529 5.13 -4.18 -9.99
C ASP A 529 6.35 -5.01 -9.55
N VAL A 530 7.30 -4.39 -8.86
CA VAL A 530 8.52 -5.01 -8.33
C VAL A 530 8.21 -5.74 -7.02
N PRO A 531 8.25 -7.09 -6.95
CA PRO A 531 7.99 -7.80 -5.70
C PRO A 531 9.08 -7.50 -4.66
N VAL A 532 8.71 -7.14 -3.43
CA VAL A 532 9.69 -6.86 -2.35
C VAL A 532 9.47 -7.76 -1.12
N ALA A 533 8.28 -8.34 -0.97
CA ALA A 533 8.03 -9.40 -0.01
C ALA A 533 7.02 -10.42 -0.53
N ALA A 534 7.26 -11.69 -0.25
CA ALA A 534 6.44 -12.80 -0.73
C ALA A 534 6.23 -13.88 0.33
N ALA A 535 5.12 -14.59 0.19
CA ALA A 535 4.79 -15.75 1.00
C ALA A 535 4.70 -17.00 0.11
N ALA A 536 5.13 -18.13 0.65
CA ALA A 536 5.08 -19.45 0.02
C ALA A 536 4.63 -20.51 1.03
N ARG A 537 4.28 -21.69 0.52
CA ARG A 537 4.01 -22.88 1.32
C ARG A 537 4.92 -24.02 0.87
N HIS A 538 5.32 -24.85 1.82
CA HIS A 538 6.08 -26.07 1.55
C HIS A 538 5.63 -27.14 2.55
N GLY A 539 5.09 -28.26 2.06
CA GLY A 539 4.38 -29.22 2.90
C GLY A 539 3.26 -28.56 3.70
N LEU A 540 3.29 -28.71 5.02
CA LEU A 540 2.35 -28.09 5.95
C LEU A 540 2.79 -26.71 6.43
N GLY A 541 4.05 -26.32 6.20
CA GLY A 541 4.64 -25.10 6.73
C GLY A 541 4.44 -23.87 5.86
N ARG A 542 5.01 -22.77 6.35
CA ARG A 542 4.82 -21.41 5.82
C ARG A 542 6.18 -20.76 5.67
N VAL A 543 6.40 -20.06 4.57
CA VAL A 543 7.63 -19.31 4.31
C VAL A 543 7.28 -17.87 3.98
N VAL A 544 7.95 -16.92 4.62
CA VAL A 544 7.91 -15.49 4.27
C VAL A 544 9.31 -15.04 3.92
N VAL A 545 9.42 -14.31 2.82
CA VAL A 545 10.67 -13.75 2.33
C VAL A 545 10.52 -12.25 2.16
N PHE A 546 11.47 -11.49 2.68
CA PHE A 546 11.65 -10.08 2.38
C PHE A 546 12.98 -9.87 1.67
N GLY A 547 12.99 -9.01 0.65
CA GLY A 547 14.23 -8.52 0.03
C GLY A 547 14.84 -7.34 0.77
N ASP A 548 14.23 -6.89 1.86
CA ASP A 548 14.65 -5.75 2.69
C ASP A 548 14.62 -6.16 4.17
N THR A 549 15.52 -5.59 4.97
CA THR A 549 15.63 -5.87 6.41
C THR A 549 15.07 -4.77 7.30
N SER A 550 14.80 -3.59 6.74
CA SER A 550 14.52 -2.33 7.44
C SER A 550 13.32 -2.42 8.41
N SER A 551 12.24 -3.11 8.02
CA SER A 551 11.05 -3.33 8.86
C SER A 551 11.38 -3.96 10.23
N PHE A 552 12.45 -4.74 10.28
CA PHE A 552 12.84 -5.58 11.42
C PHE A 552 13.99 -4.99 12.25
N GLN A 553 14.55 -3.87 11.79
CA GLN A 553 15.64 -3.18 12.47
C GLN A 553 15.12 -2.22 13.55
N VAL A 554 16.01 -1.78 14.43
CA VAL A 554 15.77 -0.78 15.49
C VAL A 554 15.03 0.44 14.96
N LEU A 555 15.39 0.92 13.77
CA LEU A 555 14.71 2.06 13.16
C LEU A 555 13.26 1.72 12.78
N GLY A 556 13.03 0.62 12.05
CA GLY A 556 11.71 0.29 11.51
C GLY A 556 10.71 -0.23 12.55
N VAL A 557 11.16 -1.00 13.55
CA VAL A 557 10.31 -1.64 14.56
C VAL A 557 9.32 -0.68 15.25
N PRO A 558 9.69 0.54 15.72
CA PRO A 558 8.73 1.43 16.37
C PRO A 558 7.47 1.70 15.53
N MET A 559 7.64 1.77 14.22
CA MET A 559 6.58 2.03 13.26
C MET A 559 5.91 0.74 12.75
N ALA A 560 6.68 -0.35 12.65
CA ALA A 560 6.25 -1.62 12.07
C ALA A 560 5.89 -2.71 13.10
N ALA A 561 5.89 -2.42 14.41
CA ALA A 561 5.72 -3.40 15.48
C ALA A 561 4.50 -4.32 15.27
N ASP A 562 3.32 -3.76 14.99
CA ASP A 562 2.10 -4.53 14.73
C ASP A 562 2.20 -5.39 13.47
N PHE A 563 2.86 -4.89 12.41
CA PHE A 563 3.07 -5.63 11.16
C PHE A 563 4.06 -6.78 11.36
N VAL A 564 5.22 -6.51 11.94
CA VAL A 564 6.27 -7.49 12.24
C VAL A 564 5.76 -8.60 13.16
N GLU A 565 5.03 -8.23 14.22
CA GLU A 565 4.44 -9.22 15.12
C GLU A 565 3.42 -10.09 14.38
N ARG A 566 2.59 -9.53 13.49
CA ARG A 566 1.65 -10.32 12.67
C ARG A 566 2.36 -11.28 11.72
N VAL A 567 3.48 -10.89 11.12
CA VAL A 567 4.32 -11.78 10.30
C VAL A 567 4.74 -13.00 11.13
N LEU A 568 5.30 -12.77 12.32
CA LEU A 568 5.80 -13.84 13.17
C LEU A 568 4.69 -14.67 13.81
N ARG A 569 3.57 -14.04 14.19
CA ARG A 569 2.36 -14.74 14.64
C ARG A 569 1.87 -15.71 13.58
N TRP A 570 1.81 -15.27 12.32
CA TRP A 570 1.35 -16.10 11.22
C TRP A 570 2.32 -17.25 10.93
N LEU A 571 3.62 -17.04 11.06
CA LEU A 571 4.61 -18.10 10.90
C LEU A 571 4.60 -19.11 12.05
N ALA A 572 4.44 -18.65 13.29
CA ALA A 572 4.53 -19.47 14.50
C ALA A 572 3.25 -20.27 14.84
N GLN A 573 2.36 -20.46 13.88
CA GLN A 573 1.08 -21.12 14.12
C GLN A 573 1.08 -22.59 13.74
N PRO A 574 0.41 -23.45 14.54
CA PRO A 574 0.23 -24.84 14.18
C PRO A 574 -0.44 -24.95 12.82
N SER A 575 0.04 -25.89 12.01
CA SER A 575 -0.61 -26.27 10.77
C SER A 575 -1.87 -27.08 11.05
N GLY A 576 -2.96 -26.39 11.40
CA GLY A 576 -4.30 -26.96 11.53
C GLY A 576 -5.11 -26.77 10.24
N GLY A 577 -5.54 -27.87 9.61
CA GLY A 577 -6.22 -27.88 8.33
C GLY A 577 -7.53 -27.09 8.33
N GLY A 578 -7.67 -26.13 7.41
CA GLY A 578 -8.95 -25.52 7.05
C GLY A 578 -8.91 -24.00 6.87
N GLU A 579 -8.11 -23.28 7.66
CA GLU A 579 -8.26 -21.83 7.74
C GLU A 579 -7.65 -21.09 6.52
N GLU A 580 -6.45 -21.44 6.04
CA GLU A 580 -5.85 -20.82 4.84
C GLU A 580 -5.56 -21.83 3.74
N ALA A 581 -6.53 -22.68 3.44
CA ALA A 581 -6.33 -23.66 2.39
C ALA A 581 -6.21 -22.95 1.04
N ALA A 582 -5.11 -23.19 0.31
CA ALA A 582 -4.85 -22.62 -1.02
C ALA A 582 -5.99 -22.87 -2.03
N TRP A 583 -6.89 -23.83 -1.76
CA TRP A 583 -8.11 -24.04 -2.52
C TRP A 583 -9.09 -22.87 -2.41
N ARG A 584 -9.10 -22.08 -1.33
CA ARG A 584 -10.05 -20.97 -1.12
C ARG A 584 -9.98 -19.90 -2.20
N PRO A 585 -8.82 -19.28 -2.50
CA PRO A 585 -8.74 -18.33 -3.61
C PRO A 585 -8.99 -18.99 -4.97
N ILE A 586 -8.63 -20.26 -5.15
CA ILE A 586 -8.91 -21.01 -6.40
C ILE A 586 -10.42 -21.23 -6.58
N LEU A 587 -11.12 -21.68 -5.53
CA LEU A 587 -12.56 -21.86 -5.54
C LEU A 587 -13.26 -20.51 -5.65
N GLY A 588 -12.79 -19.50 -4.92
CA GLY A 588 -13.30 -18.13 -4.98
C GLY A 588 -13.23 -17.57 -6.40
N LEU A 589 -12.08 -17.76 -7.06
CA LEU A 589 -11.90 -17.41 -8.48
C LEU A 589 -12.80 -18.25 -9.39
N GLY A 590 -12.87 -19.56 -9.18
CA GLY A 590 -13.73 -20.47 -9.96
C GLY A 590 -15.21 -20.10 -9.87
N LEU A 591 -15.71 -19.81 -8.68
CA LEU A 591 -17.08 -19.35 -8.44
C LEU A 591 -17.33 -17.98 -9.05
N ALA A 592 -16.36 -17.06 -8.95
CA ALA A 592 -16.47 -15.74 -9.55
C ALA A 592 -16.51 -15.81 -11.09
N LEU A 593 -15.65 -16.63 -11.71
CA LEU A 593 -15.64 -16.85 -13.15
C LEU A 593 -16.90 -17.58 -13.62
N ALA A 594 -17.37 -18.60 -12.88
CA ALA A 594 -18.63 -19.28 -13.16
C ALA A 594 -19.81 -18.31 -13.06
N GLY A 595 -19.80 -17.42 -12.07
CA GLY A 595 -20.76 -16.34 -11.91
C GLY A 595 -20.76 -15.40 -13.12
N LEU A 596 -19.58 -14.93 -13.55
CA LEU A 596 -19.44 -14.11 -14.75
C LEU A 596 -19.91 -14.83 -16.02
N ALA A 597 -19.59 -16.12 -16.18
CA ALA A 597 -20.02 -16.92 -17.33
C ALA A 597 -21.55 -17.12 -17.34
N ALA A 598 -22.17 -17.36 -16.18
CA ALA A 598 -23.61 -17.46 -16.02
C ALA A 598 -24.31 -16.12 -16.33
N LEU A 599 -23.75 -15.01 -15.86
CA LEU A 599 -24.22 -13.65 -16.18
C LEU A 599 -24.07 -13.34 -17.68
N TRP A 600 -22.97 -13.79 -18.30
CA TRP A 600 -22.77 -13.66 -19.74
C TRP A 600 -23.77 -14.50 -20.55
N ALA A 601 -24.06 -15.72 -20.11
CA ALA A 601 -25.05 -16.61 -20.71
C ALA A 601 -26.51 -16.16 -20.50
N ALA A 602 -26.79 -15.41 -19.43
CA ALA A 602 -28.10 -14.82 -19.16
C ALA A 602 -28.45 -13.66 -20.12
N GLY A 603 -27.48 -13.19 -20.91
CA GLY A 603 -27.69 -12.19 -21.95
C GLY A 603 -27.75 -10.74 -21.43
N PRO A 604 -27.79 -9.76 -22.34
CA PRO A 604 -27.55 -8.34 -22.03
C PRO A 604 -28.65 -7.66 -21.19
N ALA A 605 -29.76 -8.35 -20.91
CA ALA A 605 -30.97 -7.74 -20.37
C ALA A 605 -31.12 -7.80 -18.85
N MET A 606 -30.35 -8.62 -18.12
CA MET A 606 -30.55 -8.75 -16.66
C MET A 606 -29.36 -9.25 -15.78
N PRO A 607 -28.10 -8.81 -15.94
CA PRO A 607 -27.03 -9.15 -14.98
C PRO A 607 -26.83 -8.12 -13.85
N LEU A 608 -27.57 -7.01 -13.83
CA LEU A 608 -27.08 -5.75 -13.26
C LEU A 608 -27.47 -5.44 -11.80
N PRO A 609 -28.72 -5.65 -11.33
CA PRO A 609 -29.05 -5.52 -9.90
C PRO A 609 -28.39 -6.61 -9.05
N VAL A 610 -28.08 -7.71 -9.72
CA VAL A 610 -27.61 -8.98 -9.15
C VAL A 610 -26.08 -8.92 -9.03
N ALA A 611 -25.37 -8.42 -10.05
CA ALA A 611 -23.96 -8.02 -9.93
C ALA A 611 -23.75 -6.84 -8.97
N ALA A 612 -24.68 -5.87 -8.91
CA ALA A 612 -24.64 -4.79 -7.92
C ALA A 612 -24.87 -5.28 -6.49
N GLY A 613 -25.78 -6.25 -6.29
CA GLY A 613 -26.02 -6.90 -5.00
C GLY A 613 -24.84 -7.76 -4.54
N ALA A 614 -24.17 -8.46 -5.46
CA ALA A 614 -22.94 -9.20 -5.18
C ALA A 614 -21.75 -8.27 -4.86
N ALA A 615 -21.62 -7.19 -5.62
CA ALA A 615 -20.65 -6.13 -5.36
C ALA A 615 -20.92 -5.46 -4.00
N LEU A 616 -22.17 -5.19 -3.66
CA LEU A 616 -22.59 -4.63 -2.38
C LEU A 616 -22.37 -5.62 -1.21
N ALA A 617 -22.63 -6.90 -1.41
CA ALA A 617 -22.36 -7.94 -0.40
C ALA A 617 -20.85 -8.15 -0.18
N GLY A 618 -20.04 -8.10 -1.24
CA GLY A 618 -18.58 -8.10 -1.14
C GLY A 618 -18.05 -6.82 -0.49
N TRP A 619 -18.66 -5.67 -0.79
CA TRP A 619 -18.36 -4.38 -0.19
C TRP A 619 -18.69 -4.36 1.32
N LEU A 620 -19.88 -4.81 1.71
CA LEU A 620 -20.29 -4.93 3.10
C LEU A 620 -19.46 -6.00 3.85
N GLY A 621 -19.15 -7.13 3.21
CA GLY A 621 -18.28 -8.15 3.80
C GLY A 621 -16.86 -7.67 4.04
N ALA A 622 -16.32 -6.81 3.16
CA ALA A 622 -15.03 -6.17 3.35
C ALA A 622 -15.05 -5.07 4.43
N LEU A 623 -16.14 -4.31 4.55
CA LEU A 623 -16.30 -3.25 5.56
C LEU A 623 -16.60 -3.78 6.96
N LEU A 624 -17.37 -4.86 7.05
CA LEU A 624 -17.70 -5.55 8.31
C LEU A 624 -16.59 -6.53 8.72
N TRP A 625 -15.47 -6.55 7.98
CA TRP A 625 -14.38 -7.46 8.23
C TRP A 625 -13.59 -7.02 9.49
N PRO A 626 -13.54 -7.83 10.56
CA PRO A 626 -12.87 -7.44 11.78
C PRO A 626 -11.35 -7.30 11.54
N VAL A 627 -10.80 -6.15 11.94
CA VAL A 627 -9.36 -5.96 12.07
C VAL A 627 -8.91 -6.81 13.27
N PRO A 628 -8.00 -7.77 13.10
CA PRO A 628 -7.49 -8.57 14.20
C PRO A 628 -6.82 -7.64 15.20
N ALA A 629 -7.11 -7.86 16.47
CA ALA A 629 -6.40 -7.17 17.53
C ALA A 629 -4.90 -7.48 17.43
N SER A 630 -4.05 -6.44 17.43
CA SER A 630 -2.61 -6.66 17.64
C SER A 630 -2.39 -7.28 19.02
N ALA A 631 -1.24 -7.94 19.18
CA ALA A 631 -0.94 -8.69 20.40
C ALA A 631 -1.06 -7.77 21.61
N PRO A 632 -1.61 -8.25 22.73
CA PRO A 632 -1.39 -7.55 23.98
C PRO A 632 0.12 -7.54 24.22
N LEU A 633 0.73 -6.37 24.27
CA LEU A 633 2.08 -6.26 24.79
C LEU A 633 1.97 -6.41 26.32
N GLY A 634 2.83 -7.23 26.91
CA GLY A 634 2.85 -7.43 28.35
C GLY A 634 3.07 -6.08 29.06
N PRO A 635 2.45 -5.87 30.25
CA PRO A 635 2.76 -4.71 31.06
C PRO A 635 4.24 -4.80 31.46
N ALA A 636 5.05 -3.88 30.94
CA ALA A 636 6.46 -3.83 31.25
C ALA A 636 6.93 -2.39 31.25
N SER A 637 7.70 -2.04 32.28
CA SER A 637 8.51 -0.83 32.35
C SER A 637 9.41 -0.62 31.12
N GLY A 638 9.56 -1.62 30.24
CA GLY A 638 10.34 -1.53 29.01
C GLY A 638 9.58 -1.09 27.76
N LEU A 639 8.31 -0.66 27.82
CA LEU A 639 7.60 -0.11 26.65
C LEU A 639 7.61 1.43 26.68
N ALA A 640 7.94 2.06 25.55
CA ALA A 640 7.80 3.49 25.33
C ALA A 640 6.80 3.75 24.20
N VAL A 641 5.89 4.70 24.39
CA VAL A 641 4.95 5.13 23.36
C VAL A 641 5.32 6.53 22.88
N VAL A 642 5.59 6.68 21.59
CA VAL A 642 5.73 8.01 20.96
C VAL A 642 4.42 8.34 20.29
N ASP A 643 3.70 9.34 20.79
CA ASP A 643 2.36 9.67 20.29
C ASP A 643 2.42 10.40 18.94
N LEU A 644 1.89 9.75 17.91
CA LEU A 644 1.68 10.36 16.59
C LEU A 644 0.19 10.67 16.32
N THR A 645 -0.71 10.32 17.24
CA THR A 645 -2.15 10.56 17.06
C THR A 645 -2.54 12.03 17.28
N ALA A 646 -1.81 12.77 18.11
CA ALA A 646 -1.99 14.21 18.28
C ALA A 646 -1.46 15.04 17.09
N SER A 647 -1.31 14.43 15.91
CA SER A 647 -0.84 15.01 14.65
C SER A 647 0.51 15.73 14.77
N PRO A 648 1.62 14.98 14.83
CA PRO A 648 2.95 15.57 14.73
C PRO A 648 3.09 16.22 13.35
N ARG A 649 3.64 17.43 13.30
CA ARG A 649 3.91 18.18 12.06
C ARG A 649 4.97 17.54 11.15
N PHE A 650 5.49 16.39 11.55
CA PHE A 650 6.76 15.89 11.10
C PHE A 650 6.61 14.63 10.25
N PRO A 651 7.51 14.42 9.28
CA PRO A 651 7.49 13.24 8.43
C PRO A 651 7.48 11.96 9.25
N ALA A 652 6.71 10.98 8.77
CA ALA A 652 6.62 9.65 9.36
C ALA A 652 7.76 8.73 8.91
N GLN A 653 8.42 9.11 7.82
CA GLN A 653 9.63 8.49 7.29
C GLN A 653 10.77 8.78 8.26
N LEU A 654 11.57 7.76 8.56
CA LEU A 654 12.62 7.83 9.57
C LEU A 654 13.94 8.31 8.95
N PHE A 655 14.75 9.04 9.71
CA PHE A 655 16.01 9.65 9.26
C PHE A 655 15.88 10.65 8.11
N GLU A 656 14.67 11.19 7.93
CA GLU A 656 14.40 12.33 7.08
C GLU A 656 14.53 13.65 7.84
N ALA A 657 14.84 14.73 7.13
CA ALA A 657 14.93 16.05 7.75
C ALA A 657 13.61 16.43 8.43
N GLY A 658 13.67 16.82 9.70
CA GLY A 658 12.49 17.07 10.51
C GLY A 658 11.80 15.83 11.09
N SER A 659 12.17 14.60 10.72
CA SER A 659 11.61 13.39 11.34
C SER A 659 12.29 13.05 12.68
N TYR A 660 11.90 11.93 13.29
CA TYR A 660 12.27 11.57 14.67
C TYR A 660 12.89 10.17 14.80
N GLY A 661 13.55 9.67 13.77
CA GLY A 661 14.33 8.43 13.79
C GLY A 661 15.33 8.38 14.96
N GLY A 662 16.05 9.48 15.19
CA GLY A 662 17.03 9.61 16.26
C GLY A 662 16.42 9.50 17.65
N LEU A 663 15.23 10.07 17.85
CA LEU A 663 14.49 9.94 19.10
C LEU A 663 14.18 8.46 19.41
N TYR A 664 13.73 7.69 18.42
CA TYR A 664 13.47 6.26 18.62
C TYR A 664 14.75 5.52 19.03
N THR A 665 15.88 5.80 18.37
CA THR A 665 17.19 5.24 18.75
C THR A 665 17.59 5.62 20.18
N ALA A 666 17.37 6.87 20.60
CA ALA A 666 17.64 7.31 21.97
C ALA A 666 16.74 6.62 23.01
N VAL A 667 15.46 6.39 22.67
CA VAL A 667 14.53 5.64 23.53
C VAL A 667 14.97 4.17 23.69
N PHE A 668 15.48 3.56 22.62
CA PHE A 668 16.13 2.25 22.70
C PHE A 668 17.38 2.25 23.60
N ARG A 669 18.26 3.26 23.49
CA ARG A 669 19.42 3.43 24.38
C ARG A 669 19.02 3.59 25.84
N ALA A 670 17.88 4.22 26.09
CA ALA A 670 17.31 4.38 27.42
C ALA A 670 16.67 3.09 27.98
N GLY A 671 16.67 1.99 27.21
CA GLY A 671 16.24 0.68 27.67
C GLY A 671 14.78 0.32 27.35
N TYR A 672 14.07 1.18 26.63
CA TYR A 672 12.67 0.96 26.23
C TYR A 672 12.58 0.47 24.78
N LEU A 673 11.57 -0.35 24.48
CA LEU A 673 11.08 -0.57 23.13
C LEU A 673 10.13 0.58 22.77
N PRO A 674 10.50 1.52 21.89
CA PRO A 674 9.56 2.49 21.36
C PRO A 674 8.54 1.83 20.45
N VAL A 675 7.30 2.28 20.54
CA VAL A 675 6.22 2.03 19.58
C VAL A 675 5.57 3.38 19.25
N ALA A 676 5.41 3.65 17.96
CA ALA A 676 4.75 4.83 17.48
C ALA A 676 3.23 4.65 17.60
N SER A 677 2.58 5.37 18.51
CA SER A 677 1.13 5.33 18.68
C SER A 677 0.43 5.99 17.50
N ARG A 678 -0.26 5.16 16.72
CA ARG A 678 -1.14 5.55 15.61
C ARG A 678 -2.57 5.07 15.87
N ARG A 679 -3.51 5.40 14.98
CA ARG A 679 -4.96 5.10 15.05
C ARG A 679 -5.27 3.84 15.90
N ASN A 680 -6.14 3.96 16.89
CA ASN A 680 -6.61 2.86 17.77
C ASN A 680 -5.54 2.22 18.69
N GLN A 681 -4.38 2.85 18.92
CA GLN A 681 -3.33 2.34 19.84
C GLN A 681 -3.35 2.96 21.25
N ASP A 682 -4.41 3.68 21.62
CA ASP A 682 -4.61 4.22 22.98
C ASP A 682 -4.55 3.16 24.07
N ARG A 683 -4.84 1.91 23.71
CA ARG A 683 -4.67 0.74 24.59
C ARG A 683 -3.24 0.47 25.05
N LEU A 684 -2.23 1.06 24.42
CA LEU A 684 -0.81 0.89 24.81
C LEU A 684 -0.41 1.83 25.95
N VAL A 685 -1.09 2.95 26.13
CA VAL A 685 -0.82 3.97 27.17
C VAL A 685 -0.82 3.37 28.59
N PRO A 686 -1.79 2.49 28.97
CA PRO A 686 -1.76 1.82 30.27
C PRO A 686 -0.58 0.85 30.47
N GLN A 687 0.04 0.36 29.40
CA GLN A 687 1.12 -0.64 29.44
C GLN A 687 2.51 0.01 29.38
N ALA A 688 2.59 1.26 28.94
CA ALA A 688 3.85 1.99 28.77
C ALA A 688 4.53 2.31 30.10
N GLY A 689 5.87 2.31 30.11
CA GLY A 689 6.71 2.92 31.13
C GLY A 689 7.11 4.36 30.78
N LEU A 690 7.10 4.71 29.49
CA LEU A 690 7.37 6.05 28.98
C LEU A 690 6.35 6.45 27.91
N ILE A 691 5.91 7.71 27.92
CA ILE A 691 5.14 8.31 26.81
C ILE A 691 5.80 9.62 26.39
N ALA A 692 6.03 9.78 25.09
CA ALA A 692 6.56 11.00 24.50
C ALA A 692 5.50 11.67 23.61
N PHE A 693 5.22 12.95 23.87
CA PHE A 693 4.43 13.83 23.01
C PHE A 693 5.39 14.80 22.33
N VAL A 694 5.46 14.76 21.00
CA VAL A 694 6.37 15.62 20.23
C VAL A 694 5.56 16.52 19.30
N ALA A 695 5.60 17.82 19.57
CA ALA A 695 4.79 18.87 18.94
C ALA A 695 3.31 18.50 18.76
N PRO A 696 2.59 18.14 19.85
CA PRO A 696 1.18 17.81 19.74
C PRO A 696 0.40 19.01 19.18
N THR A 697 -0.47 18.75 18.20
CA THR A 697 -1.34 19.76 17.59
C THR A 697 -2.79 19.62 18.01
N ALA A 698 -3.23 18.41 18.35
CA ALA A 698 -4.55 18.13 18.89
C ALA A 698 -4.56 18.13 20.43
N ILE A 699 -5.59 18.73 21.02
CA ILE A 699 -5.83 18.69 22.47
C ILE A 699 -6.30 17.28 22.85
N LEU A 700 -5.63 16.66 23.83
CA LEU A 700 -6.03 15.35 24.35
C LEU A 700 -7.39 15.43 25.05
N ASP A 701 -8.23 14.43 24.81
CA ASP A 701 -9.47 14.23 25.57
C ASP A 701 -9.18 13.79 27.01
N ASP A 702 -10.23 13.86 27.85
CA ASP A 702 -10.11 13.57 29.28
C ASP A 702 -9.79 12.10 29.58
N ALA A 703 -10.17 11.16 28.71
CA ALA A 703 -9.88 9.75 28.89
C ALA A 703 -8.39 9.45 28.69
N ARG A 704 -7.80 9.98 27.61
CA ARG A 704 -6.36 9.88 27.33
C ARG A 704 -5.56 10.63 28.37
N LEU A 705 -6.00 11.83 28.75
CA LEU A 705 -5.35 12.62 29.80
C LEU A 705 -5.35 11.86 31.15
N GLY A 706 -6.47 11.22 31.51
CA GLY A 706 -6.56 10.37 32.70
C GLY A 706 -5.64 9.15 32.65
N ALA A 707 -5.43 8.56 31.46
CA ALA A 707 -4.49 7.46 31.28
C ALA A 707 -3.01 7.91 31.42
N VAL A 708 -2.68 9.13 30.97
CA VAL A 708 -1.36 9.77 31.20
C VAL A 708 -1.15 10.09 32.68
N GLU A 709 -2.17 10.62 33.36
CA GLU A 709 -2.10 10.86 34.81
C GLU A 709 -1.90 9.55 35.59
N ALA A 710 -2.58 8.47 35.19
CA ALA A 710 -2.41 7.15 35.78
C ALA A 710 -1.00 6.58 35.54
N LEU A 711 -0.37 6.88 34.39
CA LEU A 711 1.04 6.55 34.12
C LEU A 711 1.98 7.26 35.07
N LEU A 712 1.81 8.57 35.25
CA LEU A 712 2.63 9.34 36.18
C LEU A 712 2.50 8.79 37.61
N LYS A 713 1.27 8.56 38.08
CA LYS A 713 1.03 8.04 39.44
C LYS A 713 1.72 6.70 39.72
N ARG A 714 1.83 5.81 38.72
CA ARG A 714 2.44 4.47 38.86
C ARG A 714 3.97 4.43 38.61
N GLY A 715 4.63 5.58 38.50
CA GLY A 715 6.10 5.63 38.31
C GLY A 715 6.57 5.84 36.87
N GLY A 716 5.67 6.06 35.92
CA GLY A 716 6.02 6.25 34.52
C GLY A 716 6.65 7.61 34.19
N THR A 717 7.26 7.70 33.01
CA THR A 717 7.84 8.93 32.46
C THR A 717 6.93 9.54 31.39
N VAL A 718 6.66 10.83 31.47
CA VAL A 718 6.02 11.60 30.40
C VAL A 718 7.02 12.63 29.87
N LEU A 719 7.36 12.56 28.59
CA LEU A 719 8.13 13.56 27.87
C LEU A 719 7.18 14.39 27.01
N VAL A 720 7.24 15.72 27.12
CA VAL A 720 6.54 16.64 26.23
C VAL A 720 7.56 17.58 25.62
N ALA A 721 7.77 17.46 24.31
CA ALA A 721 8.62 18.35 23.53
C ALA A 721 7.76 19.22 22.61
N ASP A 722 7.75 20.54 22.80
CA ASP A 722 7.01 21.47 21.94
C ASP A 722 7.67 22.84 21.90
N GLY A 723 7.49 23.57 20.79
CA GLY A 723 8.12 24.86 20.54
C GLY A 723 7.31 25.67 19.53
N ARG A 724 6.11 26.13 19.93
CA ARG A 724 5.17 26.85 19.06
C ARG A 724 4.50 28.02 19.76
N SER A 725 4.01 28.97 18.95
CA SER A 725 3.24 30.13 19.40
C SER A 725 1.90 29.82 20.05
N ASP A 726 1.36 28.63 19.82
CA ASP A 726 0.09 28.19 20.39
C ASP A 726 0.22 26.84 21.11
N PRO A 727 0.91 26.77 22.26
CA PRO A 727 1.24 25.51 22.91
C PRO A 727 0.05 24.88 23.66
N GLN A 728 -1.20 25.16 23.27
CA GLN A 728 -2.40 24.70 23.99
C GLN A 728 -2.45 23.17 24.16
N ALA A 729 -2.14 22.42 23.11
CA ALA A 729 -2.14 20.97 23.15
C ALA A 729 -1.04 20.42 24.09
N ALA A 730 0.19 20.93 24.00
CA ALA A 730 1.27 20.56 24.90
C ALA A 730 0.97 20.97 26.36
N ASN A 731 0.47 22.19 26.55
CA ASN A 731 0.10 22.71 27.86
C ASN A 731 -1.05 21.93 28.50
N ARG A 732 -1.94 21.30 27.73
CA ARG A 732 -2.96 20.39 28.28
C ARG A 732 -2.29 19.23 29.03
N VAL A 733 -1.27 18.61 28.46
CA VAL A 733 -0.50 17.52 29.10
C VAL A 733 0.36 18.07 30.23
N LEU A 734 1.13 19.13 29.99
CA LEU A 734 2.04 19.72 30.97
C LEU A 734 1.32 20.24 32.23
N SER A 735 0.04 20.64 32.11
CA SER A 735 -0.76 21.09 33.24
C SER A 735 -0.96 20.02 34.31
N LEU A 736 -0.99 18.73 33.93
CA LEU A 736 -1.00 17.60 34.88
C LEU A 736 0.22 17.63 35.81
N CYS A 737 1.32 18.14 35.29
CA CYS A 737 2.62 18.18 35.94
C CYS A 737 2.86 19.52 36.65
N GLY A 738 1.96 20.50 36.51
CA GLY A 738 2.22 21.85 37.03
C GLY A 738 3.25 22.62 36.20
N LEU A 739 3.43 22.28 34.93
CA LEU A 739 4.34 22.95 33.98
C LEU A 739 3.54 23.62 32.86
N ALA A 740 4.17 24.58 32.17
CA ALA A 740 3.66 25.16 30.93
C ALA A 740 4.79 25.75 30.08
N LEU A 741 4.58 25.81 28.77
CA LEU A 741 5.35 26.63 27.85
C LEU A 741 4.75 28.05 27.80
N ARG A 742 5.59 29.08 27.95
CA ARG A 742 5.16 30.50 27.99
C ARG A 742 6.16 31.44 27.33
N GLY A 743 5.69 32.65 27.02
CA GLY A 743 6.52 33.75 26.51
C GLY A 743 6.58 33.79 24.99
N PRO A 744 7.26 34.79 24.39
CA PRO A 744 7.65 34.69 22.99
C PRO A 744 8.74 33.61 22.84
N ALA A 745 8.91 33.08 21.63
CA ALA A 745 10.03 32.21 21.29
C ALA A 745 11.36 32.89 21.64
N LEU A 746 12.29 32.10 22.16
CA LEU A 746 13.68 32.51 22.41
C LEU A 746 14.55 32.36 21.16
N GLY A 747 14.09 31.56 20.19
CA GLY A 747 14.85 31.21 18.99
C GLY A 747 16.00 30.25 19.31
N PRO A 748 17.10 30.26 18.53
CA PRO A 748 18.26 29.43 18.82
C PRO A 748 18.85 29.74 20.20
N ALA A 749 19.01 28.71 21.03
CA ALA A 749 19.52 28.86 22.39
C ALA A 749 20.63 27.84 22.69
N ARG A 750 21.56 28.21 23.57
CA ARG A 750 22.69 27.37 23.97
C ARG A 750 22.71 27.20 25.48
N GLY A 751 22.27 26.04 25.96
CA GLY A 751 22.29 25.72 27.37
C GLY A 751 23.59 25.06 27.79
N ALA A 752 24.12 25.43 28.95
CA ALA A 752 25.31 24.78 29.51
C ALA A 752 24.92 23.47 30.21
N TRP A 753 25.63 22.39 29.92
CA TRP A 753 25.53 21.10 30.61
C TRP A 753 26.94 20.59 30.92
N GLY A 754 27.38 20.82 32.16
CA GLY A 754 28.78 20.58 32.55
C GLY A 754 29.73 21.48 31.76
N ASP A 755 30.71 20.87 31.09
CA ASP A 755 31.66 21.52 30.16
C ASP A 755 31.15 21.58 28.72
N ARG A 756 29.95 21.04 28.43
CA ARG A 756 29.38 20.95 27.10
C ARG A 756 28.27 21.97 26.88
N SER A 757 28.00 22.29 25.62
CA SER A 757 26.89 23.17 25.20
C SER A 757 25.84 22.37 24.46
N VAL A 758 24.62 22.34 25.00
CA VAL A 758 23.43 21.77 24.34
C VAL A 758 22.81 22.84 23.46
N GLU A 759 22.62 22.53 22.18
CA GLU A 759 22.12 23.49 21.18
C GLU A 759 20.65 23.23 20.88
N MET A 760 19.80 24.22 21.17
CA MET A 760 18.39 24.28 20.83
C MET A 760 18.20 25.12 19.56
N VAL A 761 17.20 24.77 18.76
CA VAL A 761 16.91 25.33 17.43
C VAL A 761 15.88 26.45 17.53
N ASP A 762 14.76 26.18 18.20
CA ASP A 762 13.64 27.10 18.37
C ASP A 762 13.10 26.96 19.79
N ALA A 763 13.86 27.50 20.74
CA ALA A 763 13.64 27.31 22.16
C ALA A 763 12.48 28.15 22.68
N TRP A 764 11.74 27.57 23.62
CA TRP A 764 10.63 28.19 24.34
C TRP A 764 10.84 28.08 25.85
N PRO A 765 10.50 29.13 26.62
CA PRO A 765 10.58 29.08 28.07
C PRO A 765 9.59 28.05 28.66
N VAL A 766 10.13 27.13 29.45
CA VAL A 766 9.37 26.25 30.34
C VAL A 766 9.21 26.95 31.69
N VAL A 767 8.00 26.98 32.24
CA VAL A 767 7.71 27.59 33.54
C VAL A 767 6.89 26.66 34.43
N ALA A 768 7.08 26.78 35.74
CA ALA A 768 6.18 26.18 36.71
C ALA A 768 4.88 27.00 36.82
N LEU A 769 3.75 26.31 36.97
CA LEU A 769 2.46 26.92 37.30
C LEU A 769 2.46 27.43 38.75
N PRO A 770 1.57 28.38 39.10
CA PRO A 770 1.51 28.93 40.45
C PRO A 770 1.42 27.86 41.54
N GLY A 771 2.29 27.96 42.56
CA GLY A 771 2.34 27.01 43.68
C GLY A 771 3.02 25.68 43.36
N ARG A 772 3.67 25.53 42.20
CA ARG A 772 4.42 24.34 41.80
C ARG A 772 5.91 24.64 41.70
N THR A 773 6.72 23.60 41.88
CA THR A 773 8.18 23.65 41.72
C THR A 773 8.61 22.78 40.55
N MET A 774 9.71 23.15 39.92
CA MET A 774 10.35 22.36 38.85
C MET A 774 11.86 22.31 39.08
N ARG A 775 12.50 21.23 38.65
CA ARG A 775 13.95 21.14 38.52
C ARG A 775 14.31 21.59 37.10
N THR A 776 15.21 22.55 36.97
CA THR A 776 15.68 23.02 35.66
C THR A 776 16.90 22.20 35.26
N ASP A 777 16.77 21.42 34.19
CA ASP A 777 17.84 20.55 33.66
C ASP A 777 18.68 21.27 32.59
N LEU A 778 18.11 22.29 31.95
CA LEU A 778 18.81 23.15 31.02
C LEU A 778 18.23 24.56 31.07
N SER A 779 19.10 25.58 31.07
CA SER A 779 18.67 26.99 31.08
C SER A 779 19.48 27.85 30.11
N TRP A 780 18.89 28.95 29.67
CA TRP A 780 19.53 29.97 28.84
C TRP A 780 18.95 31.35 29.17
N ASN A 781 19.81 32.34 29.40
CA ASN A 781 19.42 33.72 29.74
C ASN A 781 18.37 33.81 30.87
N GLY A 782 18.48 32.97 31.89
CA GLY A 782 17.56 32.93 33.02
C GLY A 782 16.22 32.24 32.75
N HIS A 783 16.01 31.70 31.54
CA HIS A 783 14.84 30.90 31.19
C HIS A 783 15.17 29.40 31.25
N ALA A 784 14.29 28.60 31.84
CA ALA A 784 14.39 27.15 31.74
C ALA A 784 13.97 26.70 30.33
N LEU A 785 14.80 25.86 29.70
CA LEU A 785 14.53 25.27 28.39
C LEU A 785 14.10 23.81 28.52
N VAL A 786 14.65 23.12 29.52
CA VAL A 786 14.26 21.75 29.90
C VAL A 786 14.02 21.74 31.40
N ALA A 787 12.86 21.22 31.81
CA ALA A 787 12.52 21.09 33.22
C ALA A 787 11.83 19.76 33.52
N GLU A 788 12.10 19.24 34.71
CA GLU A 788 11.46 18.04 35.26
C GLU A 788 10.61 18.40 36.48
N THR A 789 9.51 17.68 36.65
CA THR A 789 8.76 17.61 37.90
C THR A 789 8.28 16.19 38.20
N ARG A 790 7.90 15.93 39.45
CA ARG A 790 7.41 14.64 39.92
C ARG A 790 5.92 14.69 40.19
N VAL A 791 5.20 13.67 39.73
CA VAL A 791 3.75 13.50 39.95
C VAL A 791 3.52 12.07 40.41
N GLY A 792 3.19 11.89 41.69
CA GLY A 792 3.23 10.56 42.31
C GLY A 792 4.66 10.02 42.30
N GLU A 793 4.82 8.77 41.87
CA GLU A 793 6.14 8.14 41.73
C GLU A 793 6.83 8.49 40.40
N GLY A 794 6.05 8.93 39.40
CA GLY A 794 6.53 9.19 38.05
C GLY A 794 7.11 10.59 37.86
N ARG A 795 7.66 10.80 36.68
CA ARG A 795 8.31 12.06 36.29
C ARG A 795 7.75 12.61 34.98
N CYS A 796 7.71 13.93 34.91
CA CYS A 796 7.25 14.65 33.75
C CYS A 796 8.32 15.63 33.30
N ILE A 797 8.75 15.48 32.05
CA ILE A 797 9.85 16.20 31.42
C ILE A 797 9.26 17.11 30.35
N ALA A 798 9.49 18.41 30.50
CA ALA A 798 9.12 19.43 29.53
C ALA A 798 10.36 19.90 28.78
N LEU A 799 10.34 19.83 27.46
CA LEU A 799 11.40 20.27 26.57
C LEU A 799 10.82 21.33 25.63
N GLY A 800 11.26 22.58 25.78
CA GLY A 800 10.72 23.74 25.06
C GLY A 800 11.14 23.84 23.59
N ASP A 801 11.43 22.74 22.90
CA ASP A 801 11.84 22.75 21.49
C ASP A 801 11.59 21.38 20.83
N ALA A 802 10.56 21.24 20.01
CA ALA A 802 10.34 19.98 19.29
C ALA A 802 11.36 19.72 18.16
N ARG A 803 12.00 20.75 17.60
CA ARG A 803 13.00 20.62 16.54
C ARG A 803 14.36 20.17 17.07
N PHE A 804 14.60 20.36 18.38
CA PHE A 804 15.76 19.80 19.07
C PHE A 804 15.87 18.28 18.91
N LEU A 805 14.73 17.57 18.80
CA LEU A 805 14.68 16.12 18.61
C LEU A 805 14.69 15.69 17.13
N ALA A 806 14.64 16.64 16.18
CA ALA A 806 14.58 16.32 14.76
C ALA A 806 15.90 15.72 14.26
N ASP A 807 15.83 14.78 13.34
CA ASP A 807 17.00 13.99 12.89
C ASP A 807 18.12 14.86 12.31
N ASP A 808 17.80 15.98 11.64
CA ASP A 808 18.78 16.93 11.10
C ASP A 808 19.45 17.82 12.16
N LYS A 809 19.08 17.68 13.44
CA LYS A 809 19.54 18.48 14.59
C LYS A 809 19.95 17.62 15.80
N PHE A 810 19.52 16.37 15.82
CA PHE A 810 19.74 15.41 16.89
C PHE A 810 20.62 14.26 16.42
N GLU A 811 20.02 13.30 15.71
CA GLU A 811 20.67 12.11 15.17
C GLU A 811 19.92 11.66 13.91
N GLY A 812 20.60 11.71 12.77
CA GLY A 812 20.13 11.19 11.50
C GLY A 812 21.04 10.09 10.98
N GLU A 813 20.86 9.71 9.72
CA GLU A 813 21.56 8.57 9.11
C GLU A 813 23.09 8.69 9.14
N SER A 814 23.61 9.85 8.74
CA SER A 814 25.04 10.13 8.59
C SER A 814 25.54 11.31 9.41
N GLN A 815 24.65 12.05 10.08
CA GLN A 815 24.96 13.26 10.83
C GLN A 815 24.31 13.20 12.21
N PHE A 816 24.98 13.73 13.23
CA PHE A 816 24.48 13.75 14.60
C PHE A 816 25.12 14.88 15.40
N ASN A 817 24.41 15.37 16.43
CA ASN A 817 24.96 16.26 17.45
C ASN A 817 25.20 15.43 18.72
N ALA A 818 26.44 14.96 18.89
CA ALA A 818 26.80 14.06 20.00
C ALA A 818 26.48 14.64 21.39
N THR A 819 26.57 15.96 21.58
CA THR A 819 26.22 16.60 22.85
C THR A 819 24.73 16.56 23.11
N ASN A 820 23.91 16.90 22.11
CA ASN A 820 22.46 16.83 22.21
C ASN A 820 22.01 15.40 22.45
N VAL A 821 22.58 14.42 21.72
CA VAL A 821 22.28 13.00 21.92
C VAL A 821 22.62 12.57 23.34
N ALA A 822 23.84 12.84 23.81
CA ALA A 822 24.27 12.47 25.17
C ALA A 822 23.37 13.11 26.25
N PHE A 823 22.91 14.34 26.04
CA PHE A 823 22.00 15.03 26.96
C PHE A 823 20.64 14.33 27.04
N VAL A 824 20.02 14.00 25.91
CA VAL A 824 18.74 13.27 25.88
C VAL A 824 18.88 11.88 26.47
N ASP A 825 19.97 11.19 26.13
CA ASP A 825 20.33 9.89 26.65
C ASP A 825 20.40 9.89 28.20
N ALA A 826 21.04 10.91 28.79
CA ALA A 826 21.12 11.08 30.25
C ALA A 826 19.77 11.49 30.87
N LEU A 827 19.03 12.37 30.19
CA LEU A 827 17.69 12.82 30.58
C LEU A 827 16.71 11.64 30.68
N LEU A 828 16.67 10.80 29.64
CA LEU A 828 15.80 9.61 29.59
C LEU A 828 16.21 8.53 30.59
N ARG A 829 17.46 8.50 31.07
CA ARG A 829 17.94 7.54 32.09
C ARG A 829 17.92 8.06 33.52
N ASP A 830 17.49 9.31 33.75
CA ASP A 830 17.51 9.97 35.06
C ASP A 830 18.95 10.12 35.63
N GLU A 831 19.94 10.24 34.75
CA GLU A 831 21.38 10.36 35.09
C GLU A 831 21.83 11.81 35.31
N LEU A 832 20.93 12.79 35.17
CA LEU A 832 21.22 14.22 35.40
C LEU A 832 21.15 14.63 36.88
N ARG A 833 21.02 13.66 37.79
CA ARG A 833 20.87 13.88 39.24
C ARG A 833 22.18 13.94 40.00
#